data_AF-A0A6L8UD80-F1
#
_entry.id   AF-A0A6L8UD80-F1
#
_cell.length_a   1.000
_cell.length_b   1.000
_cell.length_c   1.000
_cell.angle_alpha   90.00
_cell.angle_beta   90.00
_cell.angle_gamma   90.00
#
_symmetry.space_group_name_H-M   'P 1'
#
loop_
_entity.id
_entity.type
_entity.pdbx_description
1 polymer ?
#
loop_
_entity_poly.entity_id
_entity_poly.type
_entity_poly.pdbx_seq_one_letter_code
_entity_poly.pdbx_strand_id
1 'polypeptide(L)'
;MSDIFGLINNNPRYNSGKIFKTLCLLSESGDEGTAGFAVIRGSNINVFKPLLPVSELVKDKVFKQQILEPVIDKNQGFIAIGQSRLRINGYEQDENNNQPVVKNGYVVIHNGIIVNHKDLCKKHEQEKKISDLDSEIIPVIISGETGKGSDIGSALGTLFSEITGTANIALLSSSGNDLFLATNNGSVYYIDDLKNRFFVFASGRFILQHLIKKQKLPYQADSIRQLEPYTKLSAGFTGTSVSVTRIDEPVLNTIVVNPPLGIVNLKPYPGYQAIYVNTSLEHETREVDPRFIDFYESRKEEISRLRRCTKCILPQTFPFIEFDENGVCNYCHNHKQHIARGSDELLKVADCHRRKDGKAECLVPFSGGRDSSYALHYVVRELGLKPIAFSYDWGMITDLARRNQARMCGKLGVEHILVSADIRRKRENIRKNVLAWLKRPSLGTVPLFMAGDKQYFYFANQLMKQNGLMLSILGENLLETTNFKSGFCGIKPHFGDKHTYSLQIADKIKLASFYGKQYFMNPAYLNSSIRDTIYAFVSYYVIKHNNLNIYDFIKWDEKTISDTLIDQYDWETDPGTRTTWRIGDGTAAFYNYIYYMIAGFTENDTFRSNQIREGDMGREKALKVTKAENQPRWDSIQWYLRTIGIDFGNAINTINAINQLYGN
;
A
#
# COMPACT_ATOMS: atom_id res chain seq x y z
N MET A 1 0.57 -8.39 5.55
CA MET A 1 1.72 -7.69 5.00
C MET A 1 2.77 -8.74 4.69
N SER A 2 3.76 -8.42 3.87
CA SER A 2 4.98 -9.19 4.01
C SER A 2 5.54 -8.88 5.40
N ASP A 3 5.85 -9.89 6.20
CA ASP A 3 6.30 -9.72 7.57
C ASP A 3 7.61 -10.51 7.75
N ILE A 4 8.62 -9.84 8.30
CA ILE A 4 9.86 -10.50 8.77
C ILE A 4 9.75 -10.83 10.24
N PHE A 5 10.33 -11.95 10.65
CA PHE A 5 10.39 -12.37 12.05
C PHE A 5 11.57 -13.32 12.28
N GLY A 6 11.93 -13.52 13.53
CA GLY A 6 12.94 -14.50 13.88
C GLY A 6 13.25 -14.56 15.37
N LEU A 7 14.10 -15.52 15.71
CA LEU A 7 14.40 -15.90 17.09
C LEU A 7 15.85 -16.37 17.20
N ILE A 8 16.52 -15.94 18.27
CA ILE A 8 17.69 -16.58 18.85
C ILE A 8 17.24 -17.15 20.21
N ASN A 9 17.34 -18.46 20.41
CA ASN A 9 16.98 -19.07 21.69
C ASN A 9 17.89 -20.22 22.06
N ASN A 10 18.62 -20.03 23.16
CA ASN A 10 19.42 -21.07 23.80
C ASN A 10 18.99 -21.28 25.25
N ASN A 11 17.84 -20.73 25.62
CA ASN A 11 17.24 -20.95 26.92
C ASN A 11 16.43 -22.25 26.90
N PRO A 12 16.82 -23.28 27.67
CA PRO A 12 16.13 -24.57 27.65
C PRO A 12 14.70 -24.49 28.22
N ARG A 13 14.33 -23.39 28.89
CA ARG A 13 12.95 -23.17 29.36
C ARG A 13 11.97 -22.90 28.21
N TYR A 14 12.46 -22.47 27.06
CA TYR A 14 11.63 -22.07 25.93
C TYR A 14 11.77 -23.05 24.77
N ASN A 15 10.64 -23.51 24.23
CA ASN A 15 10.63 -24.37 23.05
C ASN A 15 10.77 -23.53 21.77
N SER A 16 11.97 -23.49 21.19
CA SER A 16 12.30 -22.67 20.02
C SER A 16 11.37 -22.95 18.83
N GLY A 17 11.14 -24.22 18.51
CA GLY A 17 10.30 -24.62 17.39
C GLY A 17 8.83 -24.17 17.55
N LYS A 18 8.28 -24.27 18.76
CA LYS A 18 6.91 -23.82 19.06
C LYS A 18 6.78 -22.31 18.98
N ILE A 19 7.78 -21.57 19.47
CA ILE A 19 7.82 -20.11 19.39
C ILE A 19 7.92 -19.66 17.93
N PHE A 20 8.85 -20.25 17.16
CA PHE A 20 9.03 -19.91 15.75
C PHE A 20 7.78 -20.25 14.92
N LYS A 21 7.17 -21.42 15.11
CA LYS A 21 5.87 -21.77 14.47
C LYS A 21 4.77 -20.76 14.80
N THR A 22 4.76 -20.23 16.02
CA THR A 22 3.78 -19.22 16.43
C THR A 22 4.04 -17.87 15.77
N LEU A 23 5.31 -17.47 15.65
CA LEU A 23 5.70 -16.29 14.87
C LEU A 23 5.24 -16.42 13.42
N CYS A 24 5.49 -17.57 12.77
CA CYS A 24 5.02 -17.83 11.42
C CYS A 24 3.50 -17.58 11.32
N LEU A 25 2.70 -18.28 12.14
CA LEU A 25 1.23 -18.20 12.11
C LEU A 25 0.68 -16.81 12.44
N LEU A 26 1.34 -16.05 13.32
CA LEU A 26 0.92 -14.68 13.64
C LEU A 26 1.31 -13.67 12.55
N SER A 27 2.26 -14.03 11.70
CA SER A 27 2.73 -13.23 10.57
C SER A 27 2.00 -13.62 9.26
N GLU A 28 1.09 -14.59 9.30
CA GLU A 28 0.31 -14.98 8.12
C GLU A 28 -0.67 -13.87 7.77
N SER A 29 -0.50 -13.27 6.59
CA SER A 29 -1.39 -12.24 6.10
C SER A 29 -2.30 -12.76 4.99
N GLY A 30 -3.45 -13.29 5.39
CA GLY A 30 -4.46 -13.82 4.48
C GLY A 30 -4.02 -15.08 3.73
N ASP A 31 -4.93 -15.62 2.91
CA ASP A 31 -4.79 -16.93 2.25
C ASP A 31 -3.82 -16.91 1.04
N GLU A 32 -3.16 -15.79 0.78
CA GLU A 32 -2.46 -15.53 -0.48
C GLU A 32 -0.94 -15.46 -0.37
N GLY A 33 -0.39 -15.49 0.84
CA GLY A 33 1.05 -15.32 1.03
C GLY A 33 1.89 -16.55 0.65
N THR A 34 3.16 -16.34 0.33
CA THR A 34 4.18 -17.41 0.42
C THR A 34 4.98 -17.23 1.69
N ALA A 35 5.58 -18.31 2.18
CA ALA A 35 6.43 -18.24 3.35
C ALA A 35 7.73 -19.00 3.14
N GLY A 36 8.78 -18.53 3.80
CA GLY A 36 10.08 -19.14 3.77
C GLY A 36 10.83 -18.87 5.07
N PHE A 37 11.82 -19.70 5.35
CA PHE A 37 12.67 -19.55 6.52
C PHE A 37 14.11 -19.96 6.24
N ALA A 38 15.00 -19.48 7.08
CA ALA A 38 16.35 -19.99 7.24
C ALA A 38 16.59 -20.31 8.72
N VAL A 39 17.27 -21.41 9.00
CA VAL A 39 17.62 -21.83 10.35
C VAL A 39 19.05 -22.32 10.38
N ILE A 40 19.81 -21.90 11.39
CA ILE A 40 21.16 -22.40 11.64
C ILE A 40 21.05 -23.69 12.46
N ARG A 41 21.58 -24.80 11.93
CA ARG A 41 21.69 -26.10 12.61
C ARG A 41 23.04 -26.73 12.31
N GLY A 42 23.79 -27.10 13.35
CA GLY A 42 25.14 -27.61 13.20
C GLY A 42 26.02 -26.62 12.43
N SER A 43 26.72 -27.10 11.41
CA SER A 43 27.59 -26.28 10.56
C SER A 43 26.89 -25.71 9.32
N ASN A 44 25.55 -25.69 9.28
CA ASN A 44 24.78 -25.27 8.10
C ASN A 44 23.72 -24.22 8.42
N ILE A 45 23.52 -23.30 7.47
CA ILE A 45 22.32 -22.47 7.32
C ILE A 45 21.37 -23.22 6.36
N ASN A 46 20.31 -23.80 6.90
CA ASN A 46 19.31 -24.52 6.14
C ASN A 46 18.21 -23.56 5.70
N VAL A 47 18.02 -23.41 4.38
CA VAL A 47 17.06 -22.48 3.77
C VAL A 47 15.93 -23.26 3.13
N PHE A 48 14.69 -22.89 3.42
CA PHE A 48 13.49 -23.48 2.82
C PHE A 48 12.51 -22.40 2.41
N LYS A 49 12.22 -22.29 1.11
CA LYS A 49 11.42 -21.20 0.53
C LYS A 49 10.35 -21.67 -0.47
N PRO A 50 9.48 -22.63 -0.10
CA PRO A 50 8.48 -23.16 -1.01
C PRO A 50 7.40 -22.12 -1.36
N LEU A 51 6.68 -22.32 -2.46
CA LEU A 51 5.52 -21.48 -2.83
C LEU A 51 4.26 -21.83 -2.03
N LEU A 52 4.39 -22.02 -0.71
CA LEU A 52 3.31 -22.42 0.20
C LEU A 52 2.89 -21.26 1.11
N PRO A 53 1.58 -21.13 1.43
CA PRO A 53 1.13 -20.27 2.51
C PRO A 53 1.64 -20.78 3.86
N VAL A 54 1.68 -19.90 4.85
CA VAL A 54 2.20 -20.23 6.20
C VAL A 54 1.45 -21.41 6.81
N SER A 55 0.13 -21.42 6.72
CA SER A 55 -0.75 -22.47 7.23
C SER A 55 -0.42 -23.88 6.71
N GLU A 56 0.11 -23.98 5.47
CA GLU A 56 0.61 -25.23 4.90
C GLU A 56 2.09 -25.46 5.19
N LEU A 57 2.93 -24.41 5.15
CA LEU A 57 4.36 -24.48 5.48
C LEU A 57 4.58 -25.13 6.84
N VAL A 58 3.83 -24.74 7.88
CA VAL A 58 4.00 -25.26 9.25
C VAL A 58 3.57 -26.74 9.41
N LYS A 59 2.89 -27.31 8.41
CA LYS A 59 2.51 -28.73 8.37
C LYS A 59 3.52 -29.57 7.60
N ASP A 60 4.35 -28.94 6.76
CA ASP A 60 5.32 -29.60 5.90
C ASP A 60 6.37 -30.40 6.70
N LYS A 61 6.83 -31.51 6.12
CA LYS A 61 7.81 -32.41 6.77
C LYS A 61 9.15 -31.72 6.99
N VAL A 62 9.61 -30.91 6.02
CA VAL A 62 10.86 -30.14 6.12
C VAL A 62 10.76 -29.16 7.29
N PHE A 63 9.64 -28.45 7.41
CA PHE A 63 9.41 -27.56 8.56
C PHE A 63 9.47 -28.31 9.89
N LYS A 64 8.81 -29.48 9.99
CA LYS A 64 8.84 -30.29 11.21
C LYS A 64 10.28 -30.70 11.59
N GLN A 65 11.04 -31.20 10.63
CA GLN A 65 12.43 -31.65 10.84
C GLN A 65 13.38 -30.50 11.21
N GLN A 66 13.28 -29.37 10.51
CA GLN A 66 14.23 -28.27 10.66
C GLN A 66 13.86 -27.29 11.78
N ILE A 67 12.58 -27.19 12.14
CA ILE A 67 12.10 -26.22 13.14
C ILE A 67 11.60 -26.89 14.42
N LEU A 68 10.78 -27.94 14.31
CA LEU A 68 10.07 -28.50 15.48
C LEU A 68 10.85 -29.58 16.22
N GLU A 69 11.69 -30.35 15.53
CA GLU A 69 12.54 -31.36 16.18
C GLU A 69 13.58 -30.68 17.09
N PRO A 70 13.82 -31.19 18.30
CA PRO A 70 14.78 -30.60 19.22
C PRO A 70 16.20 -30.69 18.68
N VAL A 71 17.02 -29.67 18.97
CA VAL A 71 18.46 -29.71 18.70
C VAL A 71 19.09 -30.70 19.69
N ILE A 72 19.75 -31.74 19.18
CA ILE A 72 20.32 -32.83 20.00
C ILE A 72 21.50 -32.32 20.84
N ASP A 73 22.25 -31.35 20.33
CA ASP A 73 23.38 -30.74 21.02
C ASP A 73 22.93 -29.52 21.85
N LYS A 74 23.02 -29.61 23.18
CA LYS A 74 22.66 -28.53 24.12
C LYS A 74 23.57 -27.30 24.04
N ASN A 75 24.75 -27.43 23.40
CA ASN A 75 25.65 -26.31 23.13
C ASN A 75 25.31 -25.62 21.79
N GLN A 76 24.47 -26.22 20.96
CA GLN A 76 23.94 -25.60 19.75
C GLN A 76 22.63 -24.89 20.07
N GLY A 77 22.65 -23.61 19.74
CA GLY A 77 21.54 -22.71 19.94
C GLY A 77 20.69 -22.58 18.70
N PHE A 78 19.48 -22.07 18.86
CA PHE A 78 18.51 -21.98 17.77
C PHE A 78 18.47 -20.56 17.21
N ILE A 79 18.98 -20.35 15.99
CA ILE A 79 18.79 -19.12 15.23
C ILE A 79 17.93 -19.42 14.02
N ALA A 80 16.79 -18.75 13.92
CA ALA A 80 15.95 -18.83 12.75
C ALA A 80 15.39 -17.46 12.37
N ILE A 81 15.35 -17.20 11.07
CA ILE A 81 14.67 -16.05 10.47
C ILE A 81 13.62 -16.55 9.48
N GLY A 82 12.51 -15.84 9.38
CA GLY A 82 11.40 -16.20 8.53
C GLY A 82 10.70 -14.99 7.93
N GLN A 83 10.02 -15.26 6.83
CA GLN A 83 9.25 -14.33 6.02
C GLN A 83 7.87 -14.96 5.82
N SER A 84 6.82 -14.16 5.98
CA SER A 84 5.60 -14.30 5.19
C SER A 84 5.60 -13.18 4.16
N ARG A 85 5.19 -13.46 2.93
CA ARG A 85 5.20 -12.50 1.83
C ARG A 85 3.81 -12.42 1.23
N LEU A 86 3.25 -11.22 1.07
CA LEU A 86 2.08 -11.04 0.21
C LEU A 86 2.49 -11.19 -1.25
N ARG A 87 1.71 -11.98 -1.99
CA ARG A 87 1.82 -12.12 -3.44
C ARG A 87 1.34 -10.82 -4.11
N ILE A 88 2.27 -10.05 -4.68
CA ILE A 88 1.99 -8.70 -5.22
C ILE A 88 2.31 -8.57 -6.70
N ASN A 89 3.22 -9.39 -7.25
CA ASN A 89 3.68 -9.26 -8.64
C ASN A 89 3.45 -10.55 -9.46
N GLY A 90 3.23 -10.42 -10.77
CA GLY A 90 2.96 -11.54 -11.69
C GLY A 90 4.07 -12.58 -11.84
N TYR A 91 5.25 -12.33 -11.28
CA TYR A 91 6.48 -13.12 -11.47
C TYR A 91 6.66 -14.26 -10.44
N GLU A 92 5.59 -14.62 -9.74
CA GLU A 92 5.60 -15.49 -8.55
C GLU A 92 5.36 -16.98 -8.85
N GLN A 93 5.68 -17.40 -10.08
CA GLN A 93 5.74 -18.82 -10.45
C GLN A 93 7.13 -19.43 -10.24
N ASP A 94 8.16 -18.60 -10.03
CA ASP A 94 9.53 -19.05 -9.79
C ASP A 94 9.86 -19.05 -8.28
N GLU A 95 10.19 -20.23 -7.74
CA GLU A 95 10.71 -20.39 -6.38
C GLU A 95 11.98 -19.54 -6.14
N ASN A 96 12.74 -19.23 -7.20
CA ASN A 96 13.90 -18.34 -7.12
C ASN A 96 13.51 -16.93 -6.65
N ASN A 97 12.32 -16.46 -7.01
CA ASN A 97 11.81 -15.14 -6.64
C ASN A 97 11.20 -15.09 -5.23
N ASN A 98 11.19 -16.21 -4.49
CA ASN A 98 10.75 -16.26 -3.09
C ASN A 98 11.91 -16.01 -2.11
N GLN A 99 11.60 -15.54 -0.91
CA GLN A 99 12.59 -15.28 0.15
C GLN A 99 12.63 -16.42 1.18
N PRO A 100 13.76 -16.67 1.88
CA PRO A 100 15.01 -15.88 1.91
C PRO A 100 15.82 -15.87 0.61
N VAL A 101 16.44 -14.74 0.30
CA VAL A 101 17.42 -14.61 -0.79
C VAL A 101 18.74 -15.20 -0.34
N VAL A 102 19.35 -16.04 -1.17
CA VAL A 102 20.65 -16.66 -0.91
C VAL A 102 21.61 -16.28 -2.03
N LYS A 103 22.64 -15.48 -1.72
CA LYS A 103 23.66 -15.07 -2.69
C LYS A 103 24.95 -14.72 -1.97
N ASN A 104 26.10 -15.08 -2.55
CA ASN A 104 27.43 -14.72 -2.07
C ASN A 104 27.71 -15.00 -0.58
N GLY A 105 27.21 -16.10 -0.04
CA GLY A 105 27.39 -16.45 1.38
C GLY A 105 26.44 -15.75 2.34
N TYR A 106 25.51 -14.94 1.85
CA TYR A 106 24.51 -14.25 2.66
C TYR A 106 23.12 -14.88 2.48
N VAL A 107 22.37 -14.92 3.58
CA VAL A 107 20.94 -15.28 3.61
C VAL A 107 20.15 -14.09 4.12
N VAL A 108 19.32 -13.52 3.26
CA VAL A 108 18.66 -12.22 3.49
C VAL A 108 17.16 -12.37 3.41
N ILE A 109 16.47 -11.79 4.38
CA ILE A 109 15.04 -11.51 4.34
C ILE A 109 14.85 -10.00 4.32
N HIS A 110 13.95 -9.53 3.46
CA HIS A 110 13.66 -8.13 3.22
C HIS A 110 12.15 -7.89 3.17
N ASN A 111 11.69 -6.93 3.98
CA ASN A 111 10.35 -6.36 3.89
C ASN A 111 10.43 -4.85 3.56
N GLY A 112 10.01 -4.51 2.36
CA GLY A 112 10.11 -3.17 1.80
C GLY A 112 10.06 -3.21 0.27
N ILE A 113 10.33 -2.07 -0.36
CA ILE A 113 10.50 -1.95 -1.81
C ILE A 113 11.76 -1.13 -2.07
N ILE A 114 12.75 -1.71 -2.74
CA ILE A 114 13.93 -0.99 -3.24
C ILE A 114 13.62 -0.50 -4.66
N VAL A 115 13.26 0.77 -4.75
CA VAL A 115 12.72 1.39 -5.97
C VAL A 115 13.77 1.47 -7.08
N ASN A 116 15.01 1.83 -6.73
CA ASN A 116 16.12 1.99 -7.65
C ASN A 116 16.93 0.69 -7.87
N HIS A 117 16.39 -0.49 -7.55
CA HIS A 117 17.14 -1.76 -7.66
C HIS A 117 17.70 -2.00 -9.07
N LYS A 118 16.96 -1.65 -10.13
CA LYS A 118 17.44 -1.84 -11.52
C LYS A 118 18.71 -1.05 -11.82
N ASP A 119 18.80 0.18 -11.31
CA ASP A 119 19.97 1.03 -11.50
C ASP A 119 21.14 0.56 -10.62
N LEU A 120 20.84 0.11 -9.40
CA LEU A 120 21.84 -0.48 -8.52
C LEU A 120 22.41 -1.80 -9.08
N CYS A 121 21.58 -2.64 -9.70
CA CYS A 121 22.04 -3.85 -10.37
C CYS A 121 23.03 -3.51 -11.50
N LYS A 122 22.74 -2.50 -12.34
CA LYS A 122 23.68 -2.04 -13.38
C LYS A 122 25.00 -1.53 -12.79
N LYS A 123 24.94 -0.89 -11.61
CA LYS A 123 26.11 -0.32 -10.93
C LYS A 123 27.00 -1.39 -10.29
N HIS A 124 26.40 -2.42 -9.66
CA HIS A 124 27.12 -3.39 -8.82
C HIS A 124 27.28 -4.78 -9.43
N GLU A 125 26.50 -5.14 -10.45
CA GLU A 125 26.54 -6.45 -11.10
C GLU A 125 27.03 -6.30 -12.55
N GLN A 126 28.25 -6.78 -12.84
CA GLN A 126 28.81 -6.83 -14.18
C GLN A 126 28.08 -7.91 -15.01
N GLU A 127 27.17 -7.48 -15.88
CA GLU A 127 26.61 -8.20 -17.04
C GLU A 127 25.92 -9.58 -16.83
N LYS A 128 25.49 -9.96 -15.62
CA LYS A 128 24.67 -11.18 -15.44
C LYS A 128 23.17 -10.89 -15.33
N LYS A 129 22.37 -11.85 -15.83
CA LYS A 129 20.90 -11.85 -15.85
C LYS A 129 20.34 -11.54 -14.45
N ILE A 130 19.71 -10.38 -14.32
CA ILE A 130 19.08 -9.89 -13.09
C ILE A 130 17.72 -10.59 -12.94
N SER A 131 17.40 -11.10 -11.75
CA SER A 131 16.01 -11.48 -11.42
C SER A 131 15.20 -10.22 -11.13
N ASP A 132 13.89 -10.25 -11.38
CA ASP A 132 13.00 -9.11 -11.11
C ASP A 132 12.79 -8.84 -9.60
N LEU A 133 13.48 -9.57 -8.71
CA LEU A 133 13.39 -9.40 -7.27
C LEU A 133 14.34 -8.30 -6.77
N ASP A 134 13.76 -7.17 -6.36
CA ASP A 134 14.47 -6.03 -5.77
C ASP A 134 15.43 -6.40 -4.62
N SER A 135 15.07 -7.42 -3.85
CA SER A 135 15.77 -7.87 -2.65
C SER A 135 17.11 -8.57 -2.95
N GLU A 136 17.35 -8.98 -4.20
CA GLU A 136 18.62 -9.60 -4.61
C GLU A 136 19.80 -8.64 -4.60
N ILE A 137 19.56 -7.33 -4.70
CA ILE A 137 20.63 -6.34 -4.68
C ILE A 137 21.31 -6.25 -3.31
N ILE A 138 20.60 -6.59 -2.23
CA ILE A 138 21.09 -6.50 -0.85
C ILE A 138 22.36 -7.35 -0.65
N PRO A 139 22.34 -8.68 -0.86
CA PRO A 139 23.55 -9.49 -0.71
C PRO A 139 24.65 -9.18 -1.74
N VAL A 140 24.30 -8.62 -2.90
CA VAL A 140 25.28 -8.18 -3.92
C VAL A 140 26.11 -7.00 -3.38
N ILE A 141 25.45 -5.93 -2.93
CA ILE A 141 26.14 -4.75 -2.38
C ILE A 141 26.93 -5.13 -1.13
N ILE A 142 26.33 -5.88 -0.20
CA ILE A 142 27.00 -6.30 1.04
C ILE A 142 28.25 -7.14 0.72
N SER A 143 28.15 -8.08 -0.22
CA SER A 143 29.30 -8.89 -0.64
C SER A 143 30.37 -8.05 -1.33
N GLY A 144 29.99 -7.07 -2.16
CA GLY A 144 30.93 -6.18 -2.82
C GLY A 144 31.73 -5.34 -1.83
N GLU A 145 31.09 -4.82 -0.79
CA GLU A 145 31.74 -4.01 0.25
C GLU A 145 32.59 -4.86 1.20
N THR A 146 32.07 -6.00 1.65
CA THR A 146 32.84 -6.91 2.52
C THR A 146 34.04 -7.52 1.79
N GLY A 147 33.95 -7.74 0.47
CA GLY A 147 35.08 -8.13 -0.37
C GLY A 147 36.19 -7.07 -0.48
N LYS A 148 35.87 -5.79 -0.22
CA LYS A 148 36.85 -4.68 -0.14
C LYS A 148 37.46 -4.53 1.27
N GLY A 149 37.05 -5.35 2.23
CA GLY A 149 37.53 -5.31 3.61
C GLY A 149 36.63 -4.56 4.60
N SER A 150 35.48 -4.05 4.17
CA SER A 150 34.49 -3.44 5.08
C SER A 150 33.85 -4.50 6.00
N ASP A 151 33.52 -4.14 7.25
CA ASP A 151 32.68 -4.99 8.10
C ASP A 151 31.21 -4.99 7.61
N ILE A 152 30.42 -6.00 8.03
CA ILE A 152 29.01 -6.12 7.65
C ILE A 152 28.21 -4.87 8.07
N GLY A 153 28.55 -4.27 9.21
CA GLY A 153 27.95 -3.03 9.67
C GLY A 153 28.17 -1.90 8.66
N SER A 154 29.42 -1.63 8.29
CA SER A 154 29.76 -0.61 7.30
C SER A 154 29.13 -0.91 5.93
N ALA A 155 29.10 -2.18 5.52
CA ALA A 155 28.45 -2.60 4.27
C ALA A 155 26.93 -2.33 4.27
N LEU A 156 26.25 -2.54 5.39
CA LEU A 156 24.85 -2.11 5.57
C LEU A 156 24.72 -0.58 5.48
N GLY A 157 25.67 0.17 6.04
CA GLY A 157 25.72 1.63 5.89
C GLY A 157 25.75 2.06 4.43
N THR A 158 26.65 1.47 3.63
CA THR A 158 26.73 1.70 2.19
C THR A 158 25.42 1.36 1.49
N LEU A 159 24.84 0.17 1.76
CA LEU A 159 23.55 -0.23 1.19
C LEU A 159 22.47 0.84 1.44
N PHE A 160 22.30 1.26 2.70
CA PHE A 160 21.25 2.23 3.06
C PHE A 160 21.51 3.65 2.53
N SER A 161 22.75 3.98 2.21
CA SER A 161 23.10 5.24 1.52
C SER A 161 22.75 5.24 0.03
N GLU A 162 22.65 4.06 -0.58
CA GLU A 162 22.43 3.91 -2.02
C GLU A 162 20.98 3.57 -2.41
N ILE A 163 20.24 2.90 -1.53
CA ILE A 163 18.85 2.52 -1.82
C ILE A 163 17.89 3.71 -1.74
N THR A 164 16.88 3.69 -2.59
CA THR A 164 15.70 4.53 -2.51
C THR A 164 14.49 3.66 -2.25
N GLY A 165 13.67 4.01 -1.24
CA GLY A 165 12.50 3.24 -0.83
C GLY A 165 12.57 2.79 0.63
N THR A 166 11.83 1.75 1.00
CA THR A 166 11.86 1.17 2.34
C THR A 166 12.63 -0.14 2.35
N ALA A 167 13.39 -0.38 3.42
CA ALA A 167 14.04 -1.66 3.66
C ALA A 167 14.06 -2.00 5.15
N ASN A 168 13.50 -3.17 5.47
CA ASN A 168 13.62 -3.83 6.77
C ASN A 168 14.27 -5.18 6.54
N ILE A 169 15.48 -5.37 7.06
CA ILE A 169 16.35 -6.49 6.71
C ILE A 169 16.60 -7.36 7.92
N ALA A 170 16.55 -8.67 7.71
CA ALA A 170 17.16 -9.67 8.59
C ALA A 170 18.20 -10.46 7.80
N LEU A 171 19.44 -10.51 8.29
CA LEU A 171 20.58 -11.06 7.56
C LEU A 171 21.37 -12.04 8.41
N LEU A 172 21.72 -13.18 7.79
CA LEU A 172 22.69 -14.15 8.27
C LEU A 172 23.84 -14.25 7.27
N SER A 173 25.05 -14.49 7.76
CA SER A 173 26.24 -14.70 6.94
C SER A 173 26.81 -16.10 7.17
N SER A 174 27.31 -16.76 6.13
CA SER A 174 28.07 -18.01 6.28
C SER A 174 29.37 -17.83 7.05
N SER A 175 29.93 -16.63 7.05
CA SER A 175 31.19 -16.30 7.76
C SER A 175 31.00 -15.80 9.19
N GLY A 176 29.76 -15.73 9.69
CA GLY A 176 29.44 -15.17 11.00
C GLY A 176 28.37 -15.96 11.76
N ASN A 177 28.29 -15.73 13.07
CA ASN A 177 27.27 -16.34 13.95
C ASN A 177 26.24 -15.33 14.49
N ASP A 178 26.23 -14.12 13.92
CA ASP A 178 25.39 -13.03 14.37
C ASP A 178 24.18 -12.86 13.44
N LEU A 179 23.04 -12.52 14.03
CA LEU A 179 21.88 -12.01 13.32
C LEU A 179 22.00 -10.49 13.21
N PHE A 180 21.93 -9.97 12.00
CA PHE A 180 21.86 -8.54 11.75
C PHE A 180 20.44 -8.13 11.36
N LEU A 181 19.89 -7.12 12.03
CA LEU A 181 18.68 -6.42 11.61
C LEU A 181 19.03 -4.99 11.21
N ALA A 182 18.36 -4.44 10.21
CA ALA A 182 18.52 -3.03 9.83
C ALA A 182 17.21 -2.48 9.25
N THR A 183 16.93 -1.21 9.50
CA THR A 183 15.73 -0.53 9.00
C THR A 183 15.96 0.93 8.70
N ASN A 184 15.32 1.46 7.64
CA ASN A 184 15.24 2.91 7.40
C ASN A 184 13.90 3.53 7.77
N ASN A 185 12.90 2.74 8.15
CA ASN A 185 11.55 3.25 8.41
C ASN A 185 10.99 2.82 9.78
N GLY A 186 11.72 2.00 10.54
CA GLY A 186 11.35 1.59 11.89
C GLY A 186 10.34 0.45 11.98
N SER A 187 10.04 -0.26 10.89
CA SER A 187 9.11 -1.40 10.89
C SER A 187 9.76 -2.71 11.37
N VAL A 188 10.47 -2.66 12.51
CA VAL A 188 11.06 -3.80 13.20
C VAL A 188 10.92 -3.62 14.71
N TYR A 189 10.42 -4.64 15.39
CA TYR A 189 10.26 -4.70 16.84
C TYR A 189 10.96 -5.92 17.40
N TYR A 190 11.45 -5.83 18.63
CA TYR A 190 12.17 -6.92 19.27
C TYR A 190 12.01 -6.95 20.78
N ILE A 191 12.31 -8.11 21.37
CA ILE A 191 12.52 -8.31 22.80
C ILE A 191 13.94 -8.84 22.96
N ASP A 192 14.76 -8.10 23.71
CA ASP A 192 16.12 -8.48 24.06
C ASP A 192 16.16 -9.00 25.51
N ASP A 193 16.47 -10.29 25.65
CA ASP A 193 16.83 -10.93 26.91
C ASP A 193 18.02 -11.88 26.69
N LEU A 194 19.04 -11.42 25.94
CA LEU A 194 20.22 -12.24 25.64
C LEU A 194 21.00 -12.64 26.89
N LYS A 195 20.86 -11.92 28.02
CA LYS A 195 21.35 -12.36 29.33
C LYS A 195 20.78 -13.72 29.75
N ASN A 196 19.51 -13.98 29.45
CA ASN A 196 18.87 -15.27 29.61
C ASN A 196 18.85 -16.08 28.30
N ARG A 197 19.74 -15.75 27.36
CA ARG A 197 19.94 -16.42 26.07
C ARG A 197 18.68 -16.47 25.18
N PHE A 198 17.90 -15.38 25.18
CA PHE A 198 16.68 -15.26 24.37
C PHE A 198 16.60 -13.91 23.67
N PHE A 199 16.33 -13.92 22.37
CA PHE A 199 16.06 -12.72 21.57
C PHE A 199 15.03 -13.06 20.50
N VAL A 200 14.02 -12.21 20.32
CA VAL A 200 12.99 -12.41 19.30
C VAL A 200 12.66 -11.10 18.63
N PHE A 201 12.40 -11.13 17.32
CA PHE A 201 11.96 -9.96 16.57
C PHE A 201 10.81 -10.29 15.62
N ALA A 202 10.06 -9.25 15.28
CA ALA A 202 9.05 -9.27 14.23
C ALA A 202 8.85 -7.85 13.66
N SER A 203 8.39 -7.74 12.43
CA SER A 203 8.08 -6.46 11.77
C SER A 203 6.93 -5.68 12.43
N GLY A 204 6.03 -6.35 13.16
CA GLY A 204 4.90 -5.71 13.84
C GLY A 204 4.91 -5.90 15.35
N ARG A 205 4.71 -4.80 16.11
CA ARG A 205 4.59 -4.83 17.59
C ARG A 205 3.53 -5.82 18.07
N PHE A 206 2.39 -5.86 17.38
CA PHE A 206 1.25 -6.71 17.72
C PHE A 206 1.58 -8.21 17.63
N ILE A 207 2.46 -8.62 16.71
CA ILE A 207 2.92 -10.01 16.57
C ILE A 207 3.61 -10.45 17.85
N LEU A 208 4.52 -9.64 18.38
CA LEU A 208 5.24 -9.95 19.62
C LEU A 208 4.31 -9.91 20.85
N GLN A 209 3.35 -8.98 20.90
CA GLN A 209 2.33 -8.98 21.97
C GLN A 209 1.50 -10.26 21.99
N HIS A 210 1.11 -10.77 20.81
CA HIS A 210 0.37 -12.02 20.69
C HIS A 210 1.23 -13.24 20.99
N LEU A 211 2.51 -13.21 20.61
CA LEU A 211 3.46 -14.25 20.94
C LEU A 211 3.61 -14.41 22.46
N ILE A 212 3.82 -13.30 23.18
CA ILE A 212 3.93 -13.27 24.64
C ILE A 212 2.72 -13.99 25.27
N LYS A 213 1.51 -13.60 24.86
CA LYS A 213 0.26 -14.18 25.39
C LYS A 213 0.10 -15.65 25.02
N LYS A 214 0.29 -16.02 23.74
CA LYS A 214 0.08 -17.39 23.25
C LYS A 214 1.09 -18.39 23.81
N GLN A 215 2.35 -17.98 23.99
CA GLN A 215 3.41 -18.84 24.51
C GLN A 215 3.65 -18.67 26.02
N LYS A 216 2.87 -17.80 26.69
CA LYS A 216 3.00 -17.48 28.12
C LYS A 216 4.43 -17.10 28.50
N LEU A 217 5.06 -16.25 27.68
CA LEU A 217 6.42 -15.77 27.94
C LEU A 217 6.40 -14.77 29.11
N PRO A 218 7.45 -14.72 29.95
CA PRO A 218 7.50 -13.87 31.14
C PRO A 218 7.82 -12.39 30.83
N TYR A 219 7.41 -11.91 29.65
CA TYR A 219 7.63 -10.54 29.20
C TYR A 219 6.32 -9.76 29.19
N GLN A 220 6.40 -8.45 29.36
CA GLN A 220 5.25 -7.55 29.28
C GLN A 220 5.23 -6.83 27.94
N ALA A 221 4.12 -6.16 27.62
CA ALA A 221 4.02 -5.38 26.38
C ALA A 221 5.10 -4.29 26.29
N ASP A 222 5.53 -3.73 27.42
CA ASP A 222 6.58 -2.71 27.48
C ASP A 222 8.00 -3.28 27.31
N SER A 223 8.17 -4.61 27.37
CA SER A 223 9.43 -5.26 27.01
C SER A 223 9.73 -5.20 25.51
N ILE A 224 8.72 -4.90 24.68
CA ILE A 224 8.86 -4.80 23.23
C ILE A 224 9.41 -3.42 22.86
N ARG A 225 10.60 -3.42 22.24
CA ARG A 225 11.29 -2.24 21.72
C ARG A 225 11.11 -2.14 20.21
N GLN A 226 11.07 -0.92 19.69
CA GLN A 226 11.15 -0.65 18.26
C GLN A 226 12.62 -0.44 17.89
N LEU A 227 13.06 -0.98 16.77
CA LEU A 227 14.32 -0.59 16.17
C LEU A 227 14.06 0.73 15.43
N GLU A 228 14.69 1.81 15.87
CA GLU A 228 14.42 3.14 15.34
C GLU A 228 14.82 3.25 13.85
N PRO A 229 14.18 4.13 13.07
CA PRO A 229 14.57 4.38 11.68
C PRO A 229 16.06 4.72 11.55
N TYR A 230 16.70 4.22 10.50
CA TYR A 230 18.13 4.38 10.20
C TYR A 230 19.05 3.83 11.29
N THR A 231 18.64 2.74 11.92
CA THR A 231 19.47 2.00 12.86
C THR A 231 19.64 0.55 12.42
N LYS A 232 20.67 -0.07 12.97
CA LYS A 232 20.95 -1.50 12.83
C LYS A 232 21.17 -2.13 14.19
N LEU A 233 20.98 -3.42 14.22
CA LEU A 233 21.03 -4.25 15.40
C LEU A 233 21.86 -5.50 15.08
N SER A 234 22.87 -5.77 15.90
CA SER A 234 23.58 -7.05 15.89
C SER A 234 23.24 -7.83 17.16
N ALA A 235 22.77 -9.07 16.97
CA ALA A 235 22.47 -10.01 18.04
C ALA A 235 23.29 -11.29 17.83
N GLY A 236 24.32 -11.45 18.64
CA GLY A 236 25.23 -12.58 18.55
C GLY A 236 24.78 -13.80 19.34
N PHE A 237 25.17 -14.98 18.86
CA PHE A 237 24.85 -16.26 19.47
C PHE A 237 25.47 -16.48 20.86
N THR A 238 26.72 -16.05 21.03
CA THR A 238 27.50 -16.14 22.29
C THR A 238 27.45 -14.85 23.10
N GLY A 239 26.87 -13.78 22.56
CA GLY A 239 26.75 -12.49 23.22
C GLY A 239 25.76 -12.53 24.40
N THR A 240 25.96 -11.62 25.35
CA THR A 240 25.04 -11.42 26.50
C THR A 240 24.15 -10.19 26.33
N SER A 241 24.33 -9.43 25.25
CA SER A 241 23.58 -8.21 24.94
C SER A 241 23.53 -7.96 23.44
N VAL A 242 22.52 -7.21 23.03
CA VAL A 242 22.37 -6.69 21.67
C VAL A 242 23.16 -5.38 21.52
N SER A 243 23.77 -5.16 20.36
CA SER A 243 24.32 -3.86 19.97
C SER A 243 23.38 -3.16 19.00
N VAL A 244 22.93 -1.96 19.33
CA VAL A 244 22.11 -1.10 18.45
C VAL A 244 22.91 0.16 18.15
N THR A 245 23.16 0.41 16.87
CA THR A 245 23.93 1.56 16.39
C THR A 245 23.23 2.23 15.22
N ARG A 246 23.66 3.44 14.87
CA ARG A 246 23.18 4.06 13.64
C ARG A 246 23.66 3.28 12.41
N ILE A 247 22.93 3.37 11.32
CA ILE A 247 23.21 2.58 10.12
C ILE A 247 24.59 2.87 9.51
N ASP A 248 25.09 4.09 9.69
CA ASP A 248 26.38 4.60 9.22
C ASP A 248 27.57 4.28 10.16
N GLU A 249 27.32 3.82 11.39
CA GLU A 249 28.38 3.52 12.36
C GLU A 249 28.91 2.08 12.21
N PRO A 250 30.21 1.79 12.27
CA PRO A 250 30.73 0.43 12.13
C PRO A 250 30.20 -0.50 13.23
N VAL A 251 30.04 -1.80 12.93
CA VAL A 251 29.73 -2.79 13.97
C VAL A 251 31.04 -3.33 14.54
N LEU A 252 31.31 -3.02 15.80
CA LEU A 252 32.48 -3.53 16.51
C LEU A 252 32.27 -4.99 16.95
N ASN A 253 33.34 -5.81 16.84
CA ASN A 253 33.43 -7.16 17.41
C ASN A 253 32.47 -8.21 16.81
N THR A 254 32.38 -8.33 15.49
CA THR A 254 31.71 -9.47 14.85
C THR A 254 32.56 -10.73 14.94
N ILE A 255 31.94 -11.84 15.33
CA ILE A 255 32.63 -13.12 15.46
C ILE A 255 32.70 -13.80 14.09
N VAL A 256 33.92 -13.99 13.58
CA VAL A 256 34.16 -14.74 12.34
C VAL A 256 34.16 -16.24 12.64
N VAL A 257 33.40 -16.99 11.86
CA VAL A 257 33.30 -18.45 11.97
C VAL A 257 34.27 -19.10 10.98
N ASN A 258 35.13 -19.98 11.49
CA ASN A 258 36.08 -20.74 10.68
C ASN A 258 36.05 -22.23 11.06
N PRO A 259 35.72 -23.16 10.13
CA PRO A 259 35.33 -22.92 8.74
C PRO A 259 33.96 -22.23 8.59
N PRO A 260 33.69 -21.54 7.46
CA PRO A 260 32.37 -20.95 7.20
C PRO A 260 31.24 -21.98 7.23
N LEU A 261 30.05 -21.56 7.63
CA LEU A 261 28.84 -22.37 7.60
C LEU A 261 28.46 -22.72 6.16
N GLY A 262 28.07 -23.97 5.90
CA GLY A 262 27.47 -24.36 4.63
C GLY A 262 26.09 -23.74 4.46
N ILE A 263 25.69 -23.33 3.26
CA ILE A 263 24.30 -22.91 2.99
C ILE A 263 23.61 -23.99 2.17
N VAL A 264 22.54 -24.57 2.72
CA VAL A 264 21.83 -25.70 2.12
C VAL A 264 20.40 -25.28 1.76
N ASN A 265 20.11 -25.24 0.45
CA ASN A 265 18.75 -25.03 -0.04
C ASN A 265 17.97 -26.35 -0.01
N LEU A 266 16.96 -26.42 0.85
CA LEU A 266 16.10 -27.58 1.02
C LEU A 266 14.98 -27.58 -0.02
N LYS A 267 14.65 -28.76 -0.53
CA LYS A 267 13.58 -28.95 -1.52
C LYS A 267 12.28 -29.43 -0.86
N PRO A 268 11.11 -29.00 -1.35
CA PRO A 268 9.84 -29.56 -0.91
C PRO A 268 9.73 -31.04 -1.32
N TYR A 269 8.92 -31.82 -0.59
CA TYR A 269 8.65 -33.22 -0.94
C TYR A 269 7.83 -33.32 -2.26
N PRO A 270 8.05 -34.34 -3.12
CA PRO A 270 7.30 -34.49 -4.37
C PRO A 270 5.79 -34.69 -4.11
N GLY A 271 4.94 -33.99 -4.87
CA GLY A 271 3.47 -34.15 -4.83
C GLY A 271 2.65 -32.87 -4.64
N TYR A 272 3.27 -31.69 -4.56
CA TYR A 272 2.54 -30.44 -4.45
C TYR A 272 2.15 -29.88 -5.83
N GLN A 273 0.87 -29.58 -6.02
CA GLN A 273 0.43 -28.74 -7.13
C GLN A 273 0.72 -27.27 -6.79
N ALA A 274 1.53 -26.61 -7.61
CA ALA A 274 1.64 -25.16 -7.57
C ALA A 274 0.24 -24.56 -7.75
N ILE A 275 -0.18 -23.70 -6.80
CA ILE A 275 -1.47 -23.02 -6.90
C ILE A 275 -1.42 -22.11 -8.13
N TYR A 276 -2.34 -22.34 -9.08
CA TYR A 276 -2.49 -21.53 -10.29
C TYR A 276 -2.49 -20.03 -9.97
N VAL A 277 -1.55 -19.31 -10.58
CA VAL A 277 -1.45 -17.85 -10.52
C VAL A 277 -1.97 -17.31 -11.84
N ASN A 278 -2.94 -16.39 -11.76
CA ASN A 278 -3.46 -15.69 -12.91
C ASN A 278 -2.33 -14.87 -13.57
N THR A 279 -1.96 -15.22 -14.80
CA THR A 279 -0.87 -14.62 -15.61
C THR A 279 -1.18 -13.20 -16.11
N SER A 280 -2.33 -12.63 -15.71
CA SER A 280 -2.80 -11.27 -16.05
C SER A 280 -1.89 -10.08 -15.66
N LEU A 281 -0.74 -10.31 -15.01
CA LEU A 281 0.09 -9.27 -14.38
C LEU A 281 1.35 -8.89 -15.18
N GLU A 282 1.56 -9.47 -16.36
CA GLU A 282 2.55 -8.92 -17.30
C GLU A 282 2.07 -7.53 -17.74
N HIS A 283 2.80 -6.48 -17.37
CA HIS A 283 2.63 -5.11 -17.88
C HIS A 283 3.08 -5.02 -19.35
N GLU A 284 2.68 -5.96 -20.19
CA GLU A 284 2.77 -5.76 -21.63
C GLU A 284 1.67 -4.76 -22.00
N THR A 285 2.10 -3.54 -22.31
CA THR A 285 1.32 -2.55 -23.03
C THR A 285 0.91 -3.18 -24.36
N ARG A 286 -0.39 -3.37 -24.57
CA ARG A 286 -0.90 -3.88 -25.83
C ARG A 286 -1.36 -2.69 -26.65
N GLU A 287 -0.98 -2.67 -27.91
CA GLU A 287 -1.51 -1.66 -28.84
C GLU A 287 -3.04 -1.65 -28.78
N VAL A 288 -3.59 -0.44 -28.66
CA VAL A 288 -5.03 -0.21 -28.65
C VAL A 288 -5.49 -0.22 -30.10
N ASP A 289 -6.54 -0.99 -30.40
CA ASP A 289 -7.17 -0.98 -31.72
C ASP A 289 -7.52 0.47 -32.12
N PRO A 290 -7.00 0.97 -33.27
CA PRO A 290 -7.21 2.36 -33.71
C PRO A 290 -8.67 2.78 -33.74
N ARG A 291 -9.61 1.86 -33.97
CA ARG A 291 -11.05 2.15 -33.97
C ARG A 291 -11.55 2.73 -32.65
N PHE A 292 -10.96 2.32 -31.52
CA PHE A 292 -11.32 2.88 -30.21
C PHE A 292 -10.80 4.30 -30.02
N ILE A 293 -9.63 4.60 -30.58
CA ILE A 293 -9.03 5.93 -30.57
C ILE A 293 -9.87 6.87 -31.44
N ASP A 294 -10.19 6.46 -32.67
CA ASP A 294 -11.00 7.23 -33.60
C ASP A 294 -12.40 7.52 -33.04
N PHE A 295 -13.04 6.52 -32.42
CA PHE A 295 -14.34 6.70 -31.76
C PHE A 295 -14.27 7.69 -30.60
N TYR A 296 -13.22 7.61 -29.78
CA TYR A 296 -13.01 8.57 -28.69
C TYR A 296 -12.81 10.00 -29.22
N GLU A 297 -12.00 10.19 -30.26
CA GLU A 297 -11.76 11.52 -30.84
C GLU A 297 -13.06 12.11 -31.44
N SER A 298 -13.85 11.30 -32.15
CA SER A 298 -15.19 11.71 -32.61
C SER A 298 -16.10 12.12 -31.44
N ARG A 299 -16.18 11.29 -30.39
CA ARG A 299 -17.00 11.59 -29.21
C ARG A 299 -16.54 12.84 -28.47
N LYS A 300 -15.24 13.08 -28.40
CA LYS A 300 -14.64 14.26 -27.78
C LYS A 300 -15.04 15.55 -28.51
N GLU A 301 -15.19 15.52 -29.83
CA GLU A 301 -15.73 16.65 -30.58
C GLU A 301 -17.18 16.95 -30.20
N GLU A 302 -18.04 15.93 -30.08
CA GLU A 302 -19.43 16.09 -29.60
C GLU A 302 -19.46 16.71 -28.20
N ILE A 303 -18.67 16.16 -27.27
CA ILE A 303 -18.56 16.63 -25.88
C ILE A 303 -18.10 18.09 -25.81
N SER A 304 -17.24 18.53 -26.73
CA SER A 304 -16.75 19.91 -26.77
C SER A 304 -17.84 20.95 -27.03
N ARG A 305 -18.98 20.53 -27.62
CA ARG A 305 -20.12 21.39 -27.96
C ARG A 305 -21.15 21.53 -26.84
N LEU A 306 -20.98 20.80 -25.73
CA LEU A 306 -21.89 20.88 -24.59
C LEU A 306 -21.93 22.30 -24.01
N ARG A 307 -23.14 22.79 -23.73
CA ARG A 307 -23.32 24.00 -22.92
C ARG A 307 -22.67 23.77 -21.55
N ARG A 308 -21.78 24.68 -21.17
CA ARG A 308 -21.08 24.67 -19.87
C ARG A 308 -21.35 25.97 -19.13
N CYS A 309 -21.19 25.91 -17.81
CA CYS A 309 -21.24 27.10 -16.96
C CYS A 309 -20.28 28.18 -17.48
N THR A 310 -20.73 29.44 -17.46
CA THR A 310 -19.93 30.61 -17.86
C THR A 310 -18.91 31.00 -16.78
N LYS A 311 -19.15 30.66 -15.51
CA LYS A 311 -18.21 30.88 -14.39
C LYS A 311 -17.21 29.74 -14.21
N CYS A 312 -17.68 28.49 -14.07
CA CYS A 312 -16.81 27.29 -13.97
C CYS A 312 -16.74 26.54 -15.31
N ILE A 313 -16.64 25.20 -15.30
CA ILE A 313 -16.62 24.39 -16.53
C ILE A 313 -17.60 23.22 -16.52
N LEU A 314 -18.46 23.09 -15.51
CA LEU A 314 -19.44 22.00 -15.43
C LEU A 314 -20.43 22.05 -16.62
N PRO A 315 -20.70 20.91 -17.29
CA PRO A 315 -21.61 20.84 -18.43
C PRO A 315 -23.08 20.69 -18.00
N GLN A 316 -23.99 20.96 -18.95
CA GLN A 316 -25.45 20.82 -18.78
C GLN A 316 -25.92 19.40 -18.43
N THR A 317 -25.09 18.39 -18.65
CA THR A 317 -25.36 16.98 -18.32
C THR A 317 -25.03 16.63 -16.86
N PHE A 318 -24.44 17.56 -16.11
CA PHE A 318 -24.14 17.36 -14.70
C PHE A 318 -25.44 17.22 -13.89
N PRO A 319 -25.61 16.19 -13.06
CA PRO A 319 -26.86 15.95 -12.35
C PRO A 319 -27.37 17.16 -11.57
N PHE A 320 -28.66 17.49 -11.71
CA PHE A 320 -29.32 18.63 -11.05
C PHE A 320 -28.67 20.00 -11.32
N ILE A 321 -27.92 20.14 -12.42
CA ILE A 321 -27.40 21.46 -12.81
C ILE A 321 -28.51 22.31 -13.41
N GLU A 322 -28.57 23.56 -12.95
CA GLU A 322 -29.47 24.58 -13.47
C GLU A 322 -28.64 25.82 -13.77
N PHE A 323 -28.95 26.50 -14.87
CA PHE A 323 -28.26 27.73 -15.29
C PHE A 323 -29.19 28.93 -15.14
N ASP A 324 -28.65 30.05 -14.69
CA ASP A 324 -29.33 31.34 -14.76
C ASP A 324 -29.26 31.94 -16.18
N GLU A 325 -29.82 33.15 -16.33
CA GLU A 325 -29.83 33.92 -17.57
C GLU A 325 -28.42 34.27 -18.08
N ASN A 326 -27.44 34.39 -17.18
CA ASN A 326 -26.04 34.65 -17.51
C ASN A 326 -25.24 33.35 -17.79
N GLY A 327 -25.90 32.19 -17.75
CA GLY A 327 -25.28 30.88 -17.94
C GLY A 327 -24.44 30.40 -16.75
N VAL A 328 -24.61 30.99 -15.57
CA VAL A 328 -23.94 30.57 -14.32
C VAL A 328 -24.75 29.48 -13.65
N CYS A 329 -24.10 28.40 -13.23
CA CYS A 329 -24.78 27.26 -12.65
C CYS A 329 -25.10 27.43 -11.15
N ASN A 330 -26.15 26.75 -10.69
CA ASN A 330 -26.56 26.67 -9.28
C ASN A 330 -25.43 26.24 -8.33
N TYR A 331 -24.52 25.35 -8.75
CA TYR A 331 -23.34 24.98 -7.95
C TYR A 331 -22.38 26.15 -7.69
N CYS A 332 -22.29 27.09 -8.63
CA CYS A 332 -21.47 28.30 -8.47
C CYS A 332 -22.14 29.37 -7.61
N HIS A 333 -23.47 29.48 -7.71
CA HIS A 333 -24.27 30.42 -6.90
C HIS A 333 -24.28 30.04 -5.42
N ASN A 334 -24.31 28.75 -5.12
CA ASN A 334 -24.40 28.26 -3.74
C ASN A 334 -23.03 27.92 -3.12
N HIS A 335 -21.94 28.24 -3.79
CA HIS A 335 -20.60 27.97 -3.28
C HIS A 335 -20.18 28.99 -2.22
N LYS A 336 -19.58 28.50 -1.14
CA LYS A 336 -18.93 29.30 -0.11
C LYS A 336 -17.45 28.96 -0.13
N GLN A 337 -16.60 29.97 -0.27
CA GLN A 337 -15.16 29.79 -0.24
C GLN A 337 -14.73 29.18 1.08
N HIS A 338 -13.78 28.25 1.00
CA HIS A 338 -13.19 27.65 2.18
C HIS A 338 -12.17 28.59 2.80
N ILE A 339 -12.33 28.86 4.11
CA ILE A 339 -11.38 29.67 4.87
C ILE A 339 -10.60 28.73 5.79
N ALA A 340 -9.31 28.58 5.50
CA ALA A 340 -8.40 27.78 6.30
C ALA A 340 -8.29 28.37 7.72
N ARG A 341 -8.38 27.50 8.73
CA ARG A 341 -8.34 27.91 10.15
C ARG A 341 -6.98 28.41 10.63
N GLY A 342 -5.91 28.10 9.91
CA GLY A 342 -4.54 28.49 10.22
C GLY A 342 -3.71 27.34 10.79
N SER A 343 -2.42 27.32 10.42
CA SER A 343 -1.44 26.31 10.86
C SER A 343 -1.22 26.31 12.37
N ASP A 344 -1.37 27.45 13.05
CA ASP A 344 -1.19 27.56 14.50
C ASP A 344 -2.26 26.77 15.28
N GLU A 345 -3.50 26.73 14.78
CA GLU A 345 -4.55 25.91 15.38
C GLU A 345 -4.24 24.42 15.19
N LEU A 346 -3.76 24.03 13.99
CA LEU A 346 -3.34 22.66 13.72
C LEU A 346 -2.19 22.22 14.62
N LEU A 347 -1.19 23.08 14.81
CA LEU A 347 -0.06 22.82 15.70
C LEU A 347 -0.50 22.63 17.15
N LYS A 348 -1.43 23.49 17.65
CA LYS A 348 -2.00 23.33 19.00
C LYS A 348 -2.70 21.98 19.18
N VAL A 349 -3.46 21.52 18.17
CA VAL A 349 -4.08 20.20 18.22
C VAL A 349 -3.02 19.10 18.22
N ALA A 350 -2.01 19.18 17.34
CA ALA A 350 -0.90 18.24 17.28
C ALA A 350 -0.13 18.14 18.62
N ASP A 351 0.15 19.28 19.26
CA ASP A 351 0.89 19.35 20.52
C ASP A 351 0.18 18.63 21.67
N CYS A 352 -1.16 18.53 21.65
CA CYS A 352 -1.93 17.78 22.64
C CYS A 352 -1.70 16.26 22.59
N HIS A 353 -1.15 15.75 21.48
CA HIS A 353 -0.94 14.32 21.25
C HIS A 353 0.53 13.88 21.33
N ARG A 354 1.43 14.81 21.66
CA ARG A 354 2.87 14.50 21.76
C ARG A 354 3.19 13.50 22.86
N ARG A 355 4.19 12.66 22.61
CA ARG A 355 4.61 11.59 23.53
C ARG A 355 6.10 11.70 23.86
N LYS A 356 6.42 11.50 25.14
CA LYS A 356 7.80 11.50 25.64
C LYS A 356 8.47 10.12 25.60
N ASP A 357 7.70 9.06 25.35
CA ASP A 357 8.19 7.67 25.33
C ASP A 357 8.68 7.23 23.94
N GLY A 358 8.78 8.16 22.98
CA GLY A 358 9.24 7.90 21.62
C GLY A 358 8.30 7.03 20.77
N LYS A 359 7.10 6.71 21.27
CA LYS A 359 6.10 5.94 20.52
C LYS A 359 5.29 6.86 19.61
N ALA A 360 4.57 6.27 18.66
CA ALA A 360 3.75 7.00 17.71
C ALA A 360 2.68 7.88 18.39
N GLU A 361 2.48 9.06 17.81
CA GLU A 361 1.63 10.15 18.32
C GLU A 361 0.32 10.26 17.53
N CYS A 362 0.35 9.90 16.24
CA CYS A 362 -0.83 9.92 15.37
C CYS A 362 -0.79 8.81 14.32
N LEU A 363 -1.96 8.55 13.72
CA LEU A 363 -2.08 7.74 12.52
C LEU A 363 -2.17 8.68 11.30
N VAL A 364 -1.43 8.39 10.24
CA VAL A 364 -1.57 9.08 8.96
C VAL A 364 -1.99 8.08 7.90
N PRO A 365 -3.26 8.10 7.49
CA PRO A 365 -3.67 7.33 6.35
C PRO A 365 -3.02 7.79 5.07
N PHE A 366 -2.46 6.83 4.34
CA PHE A 366 -1.51 7.10 3.29
C PHE A 366 -1.77 6.18 2.11
N SER A 367 -2.17 6.74 0.96
CA SER A 367 -2.43 5.94 -0.25
C SER A 367 -1.23 5.90 -1.19
N GLY A 368 -0.23 6.76 -1.00
CA GLY A 368 0.84 7.02 -1.97
C GLY A 368 0.45 8.04 -3.05
N GLY A 369 -0.83 8.44 -3.09
CA GLY A 369 -1.32 9.51 -3.95
C GLY A 369 -0.99 10.90 -3.40
N ARG A 370 -0.89 11.89 -4.30
CA ARG A 370 -0.46 13.27 -4.05
C ARG A 370 -0.88 13.84 -2.69
N ASP A 371 -2.18 13.95 -2.45
CA ASP A 371 -2.68 14.71 -1.30
C ASP A 371 -2.36 14.01 0.03
N SER A 372 -2.39 12.67 0.06
CA SER A 372 -1.98 11.88 1.23
C SER A 372 -0.46 11.87 1.45
N SER A 373 0.33 11.91 0.38
CA SER A 373 1.80 12.04 0.47
C SER A 373 2.18 13.38 1.09
N TYR A 374 1.53 14.46 0.65
CA TYR A 374 1.79 15.78 1.21
C TYR A 374 1.35 15.88 2.66
N ALA A 375 0.22 15.26 3.03
CA ALA A 375 -0.19 15.18 4.43
C ALA A 375 0.86 14.47 5.31
N LEU A 376 1.44 13.36 4.82
CA LEU A 376 2.51 12.67 5.54
C LEU A 376 3.76 13.54 5.67
N HIS A 377 4.17 14.23 4.58
CA HIS A 377 5.25 15.21 4.62
C HIS A 377 4.99 16.29 5.66
N TYR A 378 3.82 16.93 5.63
CA TYR A 378 3.45 18.03 6.52
C TYR A 378 3.44 17.60 7.99
N VAL A 379 2.89 16.43 8.30
CA VAL A 379 2.87 15.89 9.66
C VAL A 379 4.26 15.66 10.22
N VAL A 380 5.20 15.18 9.40
CA VAL A 380 6.58 14.89 9.84
C VAL A 380 7.45 16.16 9.86
N ARG A 381 7.40 16.98 8.80
CA ARG A 381 8.31 18.11 8.60
C ARG A 381 7.83 19.39 9.27
N GLU A 382 6.54 19.69 9.18
CA GLU A 382 5.99 20.95 9.66
C GLU A 382 5.43 20.83 11.08
N LEU A 383 4.75 19.72 11.40
CA LEU A 383 4.24 19.49 12.76
C LEU A 383 5.26 18.79 13.68
N GLY A 384 6.28 18.14 13.12
CA GLY A 384 7.28 17.41 13.89
C GLY A 384 6.69 16.29 14.74
N LEU A 385 5.62 15.64 14.27
CA LEU A 385 5.03 14.48 14.93
C LEU A 385 5.71 13.18 14.47
N LYS A 386 5.63 12.12 15.28
CA LYS A 386 5.99 10.75 14.92
C LYS A 386 4.74 9.95 14.52
N PRO A 387 4.38 9.85 13.23
CA PRO A 387 3.21 9.11 12.79
C PRO A 387 3.48 7.62 12.59
N ILE A 388 2.41 6.82 12.58
CA ILE A 388 2.34 5.56 11.83
C ILE A 388 1.60 5.83 10.52
N ALA A 389 2.23 5.53 9.38
CA ALA A 389 1.57 5.56 8.09
C ALA A 389 0.73 4.30 7.89
N PHE A 390 -0.50 4.45 7.38
CA PHE A 390 -1.42 3.32 7.17
C PHE A 390 -1.98 3.28 5.76
N SER A 391 -1.84 2.14 5.08
CA SER A 391 -2.46 1.86 3.79
C SER A 391 -3.38 0.64 3.86
N TYR A 392 -4.49 0.69 3.13
CA TYR A 392 -5.37 -0.46 2.94
C TYR A 392 -5.36 -0.90 1.48
N ASP A 393 -4.78 -2.08 1.24
CA ASP A 393 -4.74 -2.70 -0.07
C ASP A 393 -5.96 -3.59 -0.28
N TRP A 394 -6.86 -3.12 -1.12
CA TRP A 394 -8.06 -3.84 -1.53
C TRP A 394 -7.93 -4.47 -2.92
N GLY A 395 -6.72 -4.47 -3.49
CA GLY A 395 -6.39 -5.13 -4.76
C GLY A 395 -6.24 -4.20 -5.97
N MET A 396 -6.42 -2.89 -5.77
CA MET A 396 -6.39 -1.86 -6.83
C MET A 396 -5.44 -0.68 -6.53
N ILE A 397 -4.54 -0.82 -5.55
CA ILE A 397 -3.41 0.12 -5.39
C ILE A 397 -2.43 -0.15 -6.54
N THR A 398 -2.06 0.89 -7.28
CA THR A 398 -1.09 0.77 -8.39
C THR A 398 0.34 0.56 -7.88
N ASP A 399 1.19 -0.07 -8.70
CA ASP A 399 2.60 -0.26 -8.35
C ASP A 399 3.33 1.07 -8.16
N LEU A 400 2.96 2.08 -8.95
CA LEU A 400 3.42 3.47 -8.79
C LEU A 400 3.11 4.00 -7.39
N ALA A 401 1.87 3.84 -6.92
CA ALA A 401 1.49 4.27 -5.58
C ALA A 401 2.28 3.55 -4.49
N ARG A 402 2.55 2.23 -4.64
CA ARG A 402 3.39 1.49 -3.69
C ARG A 402 4.84 1.97 -3.68
N ARG A 403 5.42 2.26 -4.84
CA ARG A 403 6.76 2.84 -4.92
C ARG A 403 6.81 4.21 -4.25
N ASN A 404 5.80 5.04 -4.47
CA ASN A 404 5.67 6.32 -3.77
C ASN A 404 5.49 6.16 -2.26
N GLN A 405 4.75 5.14 -1.80
CA GLN A 405 4.68 4.80 -0.38
C GLN A 405 6.07 4.48 0.18
N ALA A 406 6.83 3.63 -0.52
CA ALA A 406 8.17 3.23 -0.12
C ALA A 406 9.16 4.42 -0.11
N ARG A 407 9.17 5.25 -1.15
CA ARG A 407 10.01 6.47 -1.22
C ARG A 407 9.78 7.37 -0.02
N MET A 408 8.51 7.69 0.25
CA MET A 408 8.11 8.61 1.31
C MET A 408 8.42 8.03 2.70
N CYS A 409 7.95 6.82 3.00
CA CYS A 409 8.14 6.20 4.32
C CYS A 409 9.62 5.94 4.62
N GLY A 410 10.39 5.52 3.60
CA GLY A 410 11.83 5.34 3.71
C GLY A 410 12.55 6.64 4.04
N LYS A 411 12.32 7.70 3.24
CA LYS A 411 13.00 8.99 3.40
C LYS A 411 12.58 9.77 4.65
N LEU A 412 11.34 9.61 5.10
CA LEU A 412 10.83 10.24 6.32
C LEU A 412 11.15 9.45 7.59
N GLY A 413 11.60 8.21 7.49
CA GLY A 413 11.78 7.35 8.65
C GLY A 413 10.46 7.01 9.34
N VAL A 414 9.41 6.72 8.56
CA VAL A 414 8.06 6.48 9.09
C VAL A 414 7.67 5.02 8.96
N GLU A 415 7.20 4.44 10.06
CA GLU A 415 6.65 3.09 10.07
C GLU A 415 5.43 3.03 9.16
N HIS A 416 5.40 2.03 8.27
CA HIS A 416 4.31 1.84 7.33
C HIS A 416 3.59 0.52 7.59
N ILE A 417 2.32 0.61 7.96
CA ILE A 417 1.44 -0.55 8.11
C ILE A 417 0.53 -0.65 6.89
N LEU A 418 0.75 -1.66 6.06
CA LEU A 418 -0.09 -2.05 4.93
C LEU A 418 -1.02 -3.23 5.31
N VAL A 419 -2.31 -2.95 5.49
CA VAL A 419 -3.30 -4.00 5.67
C VAL A 419 -3.79 -4.45 4.30
N SER A 420 -3.67 -5.73 3.99
CA SER A 420 -4.18 -6.30 2.74
C SER A 420 -5.50 -7.03 2.98
N ALA A 421 -6.44 -6.83 2.06
CA ALA A 421 -7.60 -7.69 1.92
C ALA A 421 -7.21 -9.05 1.31
N ASP A 422 -8.20 -9.94 1.21
CA ASP A 422 -8.15 -11.10 0.30
C ASP A 422 -8.30 -10.59 -1.14
N ILE A 423 -7.17 -10.45 -1.85
CA ILE A 423 -7.09 -9.72 -3.11
C ILE A 423 -7.81 -10.45 -4.23
N ARG A 424 -7.69 -11.78 -4.33
CA ARG A 424 -8.43 -12.61 -5.29
C ARG A 424 -9.93 -12.44 -5.11
N ARG A 425 -10.42 -12.53 -3.87
CA ARG A 425 -11.84 -12.36 -3.60
C ARG A 425 -12.32 -10.95 -3.93
N LYS A 426 -11.54 -9.92 -3.58
CA LYS A 426 -11.86 -8.53 -3.93
C LYS A 426 -11.92 -8.33 -5.44
N ARG A 427 -10.90 -8.77 -6.17
CA ARG A 427 -10.85 -8.69 -7.65
C ARG A 427 -11.99 -9.46 -8.31
N GLU A 428 -12.32 -10.64 -7.81
CA GLU A 428 -13.46 -11.41 -8.30
C GLU A 428 -14.81 -10.72 -8.03
N ASN A 429 -14.97 -10.09 -6.87
CA ASN A 429 -16.17 -9.30 -6.58
C ASN A 429 -16.27 -8.06 -7.49
N ILE A 430 -15.15 -7.39 -7.77
CA ILE A 430 -15.08 -6.26 -8.72
C ILE A 430 -15.44 -6.75 -10.12
N ARG A 431 -14.85 -7.87 -10.58
CA ARG A 431 -15.18 -8.51 -11.86
C ARG A 431 -16.69 -8.72 -12.00
N LYS A 432 -17.34 -9.33 -11.00
CA LYS A 432 -18.79 -9.57 -11.02
C LYS A 432 -19.59 -8.28 -11.10
N ASN A 433 -19.20 -7.23 -10.38
CA ASN A 433 -19.86 -5.93 -10.44
C ASN A 433 -19.69 -5.25 -11.80
N VAL A 434 -18.50 -5.31 -12.41
CA VAL A 434 -18.26 -4.75 -13.76
C VAL A 434 -19.02 -5.54 -14.82
N LEU A 435 -19.01 -6.88 -14.77
CA LEU A 435 -19.80 -7.72 -15.69
C LEU A 435 -21.31 -7.50 -15.54
N ALA A 436 -21.81 -7.34 -14.31
CA ALA A 436 -23.20 -6.97 -14.08
C ALA A 436 -23.50 -5.59 -14.68
N TRP A 437 -22.62 -4.61 -14.49
CA TRP A 437 -22.76 -3.28 -15.07
C TRP A 437 -22.78 -3.31 -16.60
N LEU A 438 -21.88 -4.06 -17.24
CA LEU A 438 -21.84 -4.19 -18.70
C LEU A 438 -23.14 -4.79 -19.28
N LYS A 439 -23.84 -5.66 -18.53
CA LYS A 439 -25.15 -6.20 -18.96
C LYS A 439 -26.27 -5.15 -18.94
N ARG A 440 -26.24 -4.24 -17.97
CA ARG A 440 -27.23 -3.17 -17.84
C ARG A 440 -26.58 -1.92 -17.23
N PRO A 441 -25.96 -1.08 -18.05
CA PRO A 441 -25.20 0.07 -17.58
C PRO A 441 -26.08 1.11 -16.87
N SER A 442 -25.55 1.65 -15.76
CA SER A 442 -26.15 2.76 -15.03
C SER A 442 -25.04 3.58 -14.36
N LEU A 443 -25.01 4.89 -14.58
CA LEU A 443 -23.96 5.76 -14.05
C LEU A 443 -23.92 5.79 -12.51
N GLY A 444 -25.08 5.62 -11.86
CA GLY A 444 -25.19 5.59 -10.40
C GLY A 444 -24.66 4.29 -9.77
N THR A 445 -24.45 3.22 -10.56
CA THR A 445 -23.90 1.94 -10.04
C THR A 445 -22.42 1.77 -10.27
N VAL A 446 -21.75 2.68 -10.99
CA VAL A 446 -20.29 2.69 -11.15
C VAL A 446 -19.53 2.68 -9.81
N PRO A 447 -19.97 3.38 -8.73
CA PRO A 447 -19.30 3.30 -7.42
C PRO A 447 -19.19 1.89 -6.82
N LEU A 448 -19.99 0.92 -7.29
CA LEU A 448 -19.88 -0.48 -6.85
C LEU A 448 -18.56 -1.14 -7.25
N PHE A 449 -17.83 -0.56 -8.22
CA PHE A 449 -16.48 -1.04 -8.60
C PHE A 449 -15.46 -0.79 -7.49
N MET A 450 -15.72 0.23 -6.67
CA MET A 450 -14.81 0.69 -5.62
C MET A 450 -15.27 0.26 -4.23
N ALA A 451 -16.42 -0.42 -4.07
CA ALA A 451 -16.98 -0.76 -2.76
C ALA A 451 -15.98 -1.45 -1.82
N GLY A 452 -15.04 -2.23 -2.36
CA GLY A 452 -14.00 -2.89 -1.58
C GLY A 452 -13.08 -1.95 -0.79
N ASP A 453 -12.90 -0.70 -1.22
CA ASP A 453 -11.97 0.27 -0.64
C ASP A 453 -12.43 0.82 0.73
N LYS A 454 -13.74 0.90 0.99
CA LYS A 454 -14.31 1.62 2.15
C LYS A 454 -14.02 0.97 3.50
N GLN A 455 -13.63 -0.30 3.51
CA GLN A 455 -13.19 -1.01 4.71
C GLN A 455 -11.92 -0.41 5.33
N TYR A 456 -11.20 0.41 4.57
CA TYR A 456 -10.12 1.25 5.04
C TYR A 456 -10.42 1.95 6.39
N PHE A 457 -11.62 2.54 6.57
CA PHE A 457 -11.98 3.24 7.82
C PHE A 457 -12.08 2.29 9.04
N TYR A 458 -12.57 1.07 8.82
CA TYR A 458 -12.63 0.06 9.88
C TYR A 458 -11.21 -0.30 10.36
N PHE A 459 -10.29 -0.53 9.41
CA PHE A 459 -8.90 -0.89 9.74
C PHE A 459 -8.13 0.28 10.36
N ALA A 460 -8.37 1.53 9.92
CA ALA A 460 -7.82 2.71 10.58
C ALA A 460 -8.20 2.75 12.06
N ASN A 461 -9.48 2.59 12.39
CA ASN A 461 -9.96 2.58 13.77
C ASN A 461 -9.38 1.43 14.60
N GLN A 462 -9.22 0.25 14.00
CA GLN A 462 -8.55 -0.89 14.65
C GLN A 462 -7.08 -0.56 14.98
N LEU A 463 -6.33 0.01 14.02
CA LEU A 463 -4.93 0.38 14.23
C LEU A 463 -4.76 1.48 15.27
N MET A 464 -5.64 2.48 15.27
CA MET A 464 -5.63 3.50 16.32
C MET A 464 -5.80 2.87 17.70
N LYS A 465 -6.79 1.98 17.87
CA LYS A 465 -7.01 1.28 19.14
C LYS A 465 -5.84 0.39 19.55
N GLN A 466 -5.26 -0.35 18.60
CA GLN A 466 -4.13 -1.25 18.84
C GLN A 466 -2.87 -0.51 19.29
N ASN A 467 -2.65 0.71 18.78
CA ASN A 467 -1.47 1.52 19.09
C ASN A 467 -1.74 2.59 20.17
N GLY A 468 -2.96 2.67 20.70
CA GLY A 468 -3.34 3.67 21.70
C GLY A 468 -3.32 5.10 21.16
N LEU A 469 -3.62 5.27 19.86
CA LEU A 469 -3.65 6.56 19.18
C LEU A 469 -5.02 7.21 19.31
N MET A 470 -5.02 8.51 19.56
CA MET A 470 -6.25 9.33 19.68
C MET A 470 -6.41 10.32 18.52
N LEU A 471 -5.38 10.49 17.70
CA LEU A 471 -5.35 11.40 16.56
C LEU A 471 -5.09 10.63 15.26
N SER A 472 -5.92 10.87 14.26
CA SER A 472 -5.72 10.44 12.88
C SER A 472 -5.78 11.67 11.98
N ILE A 473 -4.76 11.86 11.12
CA ILE A 473 -4.61 13.04 10.26
C ILE A 473 -4.70 12.64 8.79
N LEU A 474 -5.70 13.16 8.08
CA LEU A 474 -5.97 12.93 6.66
C LEU A 474 -5.53 14.11 5.79
N GLY A 475 -5.20 13.79 4.53
CA GLY A 475 -4.99 14.75 3.44
C GLY A 475 -6.17 14.81 2.47
N GLU A 476 -7.41 14.74 2.95
CA GLU A 476 -8.59 14.84 2.09
C GLU A 476 -8.81 16.29 1.66
N ASN A 477 -9.18 16.56 0.42
CA ASN A 477 -9.41 17.92 -0.03
C ASN A 477 -10.87 18.11 -0.47
N LEU A 478 -11.51 19.20 -0.03
CA LEU A 478 -12.87 19.57 -0.43
C LEU A 478 -13.00 19.77 -1.94
N LEU A 479 -11.90 20.10 -2.64
CA LEU A 479 -11.88 20.16 -4.11
C LEU A 479 -12.22 18.82 -4.78
N GLU A 480 -12.09 17.68 -4.09
CA GLU A 480 -12.48 16.36 -4.60
C GLU A 480 -13.98 16.10 -4.55
N THR A 481 -14.76 16.99 -3.93
CA THR A 481 -16.21 16.81 -3.79
C THR A 481 -16.88 16.84 -5.15
N THR A 482 -17.44 15.70 -5.57
CA THR A 482 -17.98 15.57 -6.93
C THR A 482 -19.48 15.72 -7.05
N ASN A 483 -20.28 15.33 -6.05
CA ASN A 483 -21.76 15.34 -6.04
C ASN A 483 -22.48 14.57 -7.17
N PHE A 484 -21.89 14.36 -8.35
CA PHE A 484 -22.55 13.72 -9.48
C PHE A 484 -22.76 12.22 -9.27
N LYS A 485 -21.91 11.54 -8.49
CA LYS A 485 -22.04 10.10 -8.23
C LYS A 485 -23.35 9.78 -7.50
N SER A 486 -23.66 10.53 -6.44
CA SER A 486 -24.97 10.48 -5.76
C SER A 486 -26.07 11.12 -6.59
N GLY A 487 -25.76 12.15 -7.38
CA GLY A 487 -26.65 12.77 -8.35
C GLY A 487 -27.26 11.79 -9.35
N PHE A 488 -26.46 10.89 -9.91
CA PHE A 488 -26.94 9.81 -10.79
C PHE A 488 -27.80 8.75 -10.07
N CYS A 489 -27.80 8.74 -8.74
CA CYS A 489 -28.72 7.96 -7.91
C CYS A 489 -30.02 8.72 -7.57
N GLY A 490 -30.19 9.95 -8.08
CA GLY A 490 -31.36 10.79 -7.82
C GLY A 490 -31.27 11.62 -6.52
N ILE A 491 -30.08 11.77 -5.94
CA ILE A 491 -29.86 12.55 -4.71
C ILE A 491 -29.45 13.97 -5.08
N LYS A 492 -30.25 14.95 -4.65
CA LYS A 492 -29.97 16.38 -4.88
C LYS A 492 -28.76 16.83 -4.03
N PRO A 493 -27.95 17.78 -4.52
CA PRO A 493 -26.86 18.35 -3.73
C PRO A 493 -27.40 19.14 -2.54
N HIS A 494 -26.74 19.02 -1.38
CA HIS A 494 -26.98 19.87 -0.21
C HIS A 494 -25.88 20.92 -0.14
N PHE A 495 -26.24 22.16 -0.42
CA PHE A 495 -25.28 23.27 -0.41
C PHE A 495 -25.10 23.80 1.02
N GLY A 496 -24.07 23.33 1.74
CA GLY A 496 -23.74 23.82 3.08
C GLY A 496 -23.09 22.82 4.05
N ASP A 497 -22.95 21.55 3.69
CA ASP A 497 -22.36 20.54 4.58
C ASP A 497 -20.82 20.68 4.66
N LYS A 498 -20.27 20.59 5.88
CA LYS A 498 -18.83 20.75 6.17
C LYS A 498 -17.99 19.49 5.84
N HIS A 499 -18.62 18.37 5.51
CA HIS A 499 -17.94 17.10 5.27
C HIS A 499 -18.46 16.38 4.02
N THR A 500 -17.54 15.83 3.23
CA THR A 500 -17.76 14.99 2.04
C THR A 500 -18.56 13.71 2.30
N TYR A 501 -18.60 13.24 3.56
CA TYR A 501 -19.13 11.93 3.95
C TYR A 501 -20.51 11.90 4.62
N SER A 502 -21.12 13.07 4.89
CA SER A 502 -22.41 13.11 5.59
C SER A 502 -23.58 13.19 4.62
N LEU A 503 -24.15 12.04 4.24
CA LEU A 503 -25.51 12.00 3.69
C LEU A 503 -26.54 12.07 4.83
N GLN A 504 -27.62 12.82 4.61
CA GLN A 504 -28.78 12.80 5.51
C GLN A 504 -29.42 11.40 5.52
N ILE A 505 -30.14 11.05 6.60
CA ILE A 505 -30.79 9.73 6.73
C ILE A 505 -31.73 9.45 5.55
N ALA A 506 -32.49 10.46 5.11
CA ALA A 506 -33.38 10.34 3.96
C ALA A 506 -32.63 10.00 2.65
N ASP A 507 -31.44 10.57 2.44
CA ASP A 507 -30.64 10.29 1.24
C ASP A 507 -29.96 8.93 1.31
N LYS A 508 -29.58 8.47 2.52
CA LYS A 508 -29.12 7.09 2.72
C LYS A 508 -30.20 6.08 2.33
N ILE A 509 -31.46 6.35 2.68
CA ILE A 509 -32.60 5.51 2.29
C ILE A 509 -32.80 5.57 0.77
N LYS A 510 -32.81 6.76 0.15
CA LYS A 510 -32.92 6.90 -1.31
C LYS A 510 -31.82 6.15 -2.05
N LEU A 511 -30.57 6.23 -1.56
CA LEU A 511 -29.44 5.51 -2.12
C LEU A 511 -29.65 3.99 -2.05
N ALA A 512 -30.08 3.48 -0.90
CA ALA A 512 -30.39 2.07 -0.72
C ALA A 512 -31.54 1.61 -1.65
N SER A 513 -32.61 2.40 -1.76
CA SER A 513 -33.73 2.14 -2.68
C SER A 513 -33.29 2.16 -4.15
N PHE A 514 -32.40 3.07 -4.54
CA PHE A 514 -31.82 3.11 -5.88
C PHE A 514 -31.06 1.82 -6.19
N TYR A 515 -30.14 1.41 -5.32
CA TYR A 515 -29.39 0.16 -5.51
C TYR A 515 -30.30 -1.07 -5.50
N GLY A 516 -31.30 -1.12 -4.61
CA GLY A 516 -32.32 -2.18 -4.59
C GLY A 516 -33.07 -2.29 -5.91
N LYS A 517 -33.51 -1.16 -6.48
CA LYS A 517 -34.14 -1.12 -7.82
C LYS A 517 -33.19 -1.60 -8.91
N GLN A 518 -31.93 -1.18 -8.89
CA GLN A 518 -30.93 -1.64 -9.86
C GLN A 518 -30.68 -3.15 -9.77
N TYR A 519 -30.66 -3.72 -8.57
CA TYR A 519 -30.46 -5.15 -8.37
C TYR A 519 -31.68 -5.96 -8.82
N PHE A 520 -32.89 -5.43 -8.60
CA PHE A 520 -34.12 -6.03 -9.14
C PHE A 520 -34.13 -6.01 -10.68
N MET A 521 -33.75 -4.89 -11.29
CA MET A 521 -33.73 -4.72 -12.75
C MET A 521 -32.54 -5.44 -13.44
N ASN A 522 -31.51 -5.79 -12.66
CA ASN A 522 -30.33 -6.52 -13.11
C ASN A 522 -29.86 -7.49 -12.03
N PRO A 523 -30.45 -8.71 -11.98
CA PRO A 523 -30.10 -9.73 -10.99
C PRO A 523 -28.63 -10.19 -11.03
N ALA A 524 -27.84 -9.82 -12.04
CA ALA A 524 -26.40 -10.12 -12.06
C ALA A 524 -25.63 -9.47 -10.90
N TYR A 525 -26.17 -8.41 -10.28
CA TYR A 525 -25.63 -7.83 -9.05
C TYR A 525 -25.89 -8.70 -7.80
N LEU A 526 -26.80 -9.68 -7.85
CA LEU A 526 -27.03 -10.63 -6.76
C LEU A 526 -25.94 -11.70 -6.72
N ASN A 527 -24.74 -11.29 -6.30
CA ASN A 527 -23.56 -12.13 -6.29
C ASN A 527 -22.72 -11.97 -4.99
N SER A 528 -21.54 -12.57 -4.93
CA SER A 528 -20.68 -12.54 -3.73
C SER A 528 -20.23 -11.15 -3.28
N SER A 529 -20.28 -10.16 -4.17
CA SER A 529 -19.90 -8.76 -3.89
C SER A 529 -20.89 -8.04 -2.98
N ILE A 530 -22.12 -8.53 -2.79
CA ILE A 530 -23.11 -7.92 -1.89
C ILE A 530 -22.54 -7.71 -0.49
N ARG A 531 -21.73 -8.66 0.00
CA ARG A 531 -21.07 -8.54 1.31
C ARG A 531 -20.12 -7.34 1.35
N ASP A 532 -19.37 -7.12 0.27
CA ASP A 532 -18.49 -5.95 0.16
C ASP A 532 -19.30 -4.66 0.06
N THR A 533 -20.38 -4.63 -0.72
CA THR A 533 -21.26 -3.46 -0.83
C THR A 533 -21.89 -3.06 0.51
N ILE A 534 -22.43 -4.04 1.25
CA ILE A 534 -23.02 -3.79 2.58
C ILE A 534 -21.95 -3.31 3.55
N TYR A 535 -20.80 -4.00 3.59
CA TYR A 535 -19.73 -3.61 4.49
C TYR A 535 -19.14 -2.24 4.10
N ALA A 536 -19.10 -1.89 2.82
CA ALA A 536 -18.72 -0.57 2.36
C ALA A 536 -19.69 0.50 2.88
N PHE A 537 -20.99 0.25 2.76
CA PHE A 537 -22.02 1.14 3.26
C PHE A 537 -21.90 1.35 4.78
N VAL A 538 -21.72 0.28 5.55
CA VAL A 538 -21.52 0.36 7.00
C VAL A 538 -20.23 1.10 7.34
N SER A 539 -19.12 0.73 6.69
CA SER A 539 -17.82 1.34 6.96
C SER A 539 -17.81 2.83 6.65
N TYR A 540 -18.54 3.26 5.64
CA TYR A 540 -18.54 4.65 5.19
C TYR A 540 -19.57 5.51 5.93
N TYR A 541 -20.81 5.01 6.12
CA TYR A 541 -21.93 5.82 6.62
C TYR A 541 -22.32 5.56 8.08
N VAL A 542 -21.79 4.49 8.71
CA VAL A 542 -22.16 4.08 10.08
C VAL A 542 -20.97 4.14 11.02
N ILE A 543 -19.78 3.68 10.60
CA ILE A 543 -18.58 3.77 11.42
C ILE A 543 -18.19 5.25 11.59
N LYS A 544 -17.90 5.65 12.83
CA LYS A 544 -17.46 7.01 13.12
C LYS A 544 -16.04 7.24 12.61
N HIS A 545 -15.85 8.33 11.89
CA HIS A 545 -14.57 8.80 11.38
C HIS A 545 -14.05 9.91 12.27
N ASN A 546 -13.11 9.62 13.18
CA ASN A 546 -12.48 10.62 14.03
C ASN A 546 -11.15 11.07 13.39
N ASN A 547 -11.24 11.67 12.20
CA ASN A 547 -10.07 12.15 11.48
C ASN A 547 -10.04 13.68 11.48
N LEU A 548 -8.85 14.23 11.72
CA LEU A 548 -8.53 15.62 11.44
C LEU A 548 -8.08 15.72 9.99
N ASN A 549 -8.52 16.73 9.26
CA ASN A 549 -8.09 16.96 7.88
C ASN A 549 -7.15 18.17 7.81
N ILE A 550 -5.95 18.02 7.25
CA ILE A 550 -4.97 19.12 7.21
C ILE A 550 -5.46 20.33 6.42
N TYR A 551 -6.21 20.11 5.34
CA TYR A 551 -6.65 21.21 4.46
C TYR A 551 -7.82 22.01 5.05
N ASP A 552 -8.35 21.61 6.21
CA ASP A 552 -9.22 22.48 7.01
C ASP A 552 -8.44 23.61 7.71
N PHE A 553 -7.12 23.46 7.82
CA PHE A 553 -6.22 24.38 8.54
C PHE A 553 -5.24 25.09 7.62
N ILE A 554 -4.80 24.44 6.55
CA ILE A 554 -3.86 25.00 5.58
C ILE A 554 -4.49 25.14 4.21
N LYS A 555 -4.06 26.13 3.44
CA LYS A 555 -4.49 26.28 2.05
C LYS A 555 -3.90 25.15 1.21
N TRP A 556 -4.75 24.48 0.43
CA TRP A 556 -4.30 23.52 -0.56
C TRP A 556 -3.74 24.29 -1.77
N ASP A 557 -2.50 23.99 -2.17
CA ASP A 557 -1.86 24.59 -3.35
C ASP A 557 -1.18 23.50 -4.21
N GLU A 558 -1.71 23.28 -5.41
CA GLU A 558 -1.30 22.17 -6.27
C GLU A 558 0.19 22.19 -6.62
N LYS A 559 0.73 23.39 -6.88
CA LYS A 559 2.11 23.58 -7.31
C LYS A 559 3.05 23.27 -6.15
N THR A 560 2.85 23.90 -5.00
CA THR A 560 3.64 23.67 -3.79
C THR A 560 3.62 22.20 -3.40
N ILE A 561 2.45 21.56 -3.44
CA ILE A 561 2.30 20.14 -3.14
C ILE A 561 3.09 19.29 -4.13
N SER A 562 2.90 19.49 -5.44
CA SER A 562 3.53 18.65 -6.46
C SER A 562 5.05 18.84 -6.49
N ASP A 563 5.53 20.08 -6.44
CA ASP A 563 6.96 20.42 -6.42
C ASP A 563 7.63 19.82 -5.17
N THR A 564 7.01 19.96 -3.99
CA THR A 564 7.54 19.36 -2.75
C THR A 564 7.70 17.85 -2.90
N LEU A 565 6.71 17.16 -3.45
CA LEU A 565 6.74 15.71 -3.59
C LEU A 565 7.78 15.27 -4.63
N ILE A 566 7.78 15.88 -5.80
CA ILE A 566 8.69 15.52 -6.90
C ILE A 566 10.13 15.83 -6.50
N ASP A 567 10.41 17.05 -6.07
CA ASP A 567 11.77 17.53 -5.84
C ASP A 567 12.40 16.92 -4.57
N GLN A 568 11.61 16.75 -3.50
CA GLN A 568 12.15 16.25 -2.24
C GLN A 568 12.10 14.74 -2.11
N TYR A 569 11.26 14.03 -2.85
CA TYR A 569 11.05 12.59 -2.64
C TYR A 569 11.22 11.75 -3.90
N ASP A 570 11.53 12.35 -5.05
CA ASP A 570 11.48 11.65 -6.34
C ASP A 570 10.10 11.00 -6.54
N TRP A 571 9.03 11.71 -6.14
CA TRP A 571 7.67 11.18 -6.20
C TRP A 571 7.25 10.96 -7.64
N GLU A 572 6.87 9.72 -7.95
CA GLU A 572 6.63 9.26 -9.32
C GLU A 572 5.26 9.68 -9.82
N THR A 573 5.23 10.17 -11.05
CA THR A 573 4.02 10.54 -11.79
C THR A 573 3.71 9.51 -12.87
N ASP A 574 2.44 9.45 -13.30
CA ASP A 574 2.01 8.58 -14.39
C ASP A 574 2.36 9.22 -15.74
N PRO A 575 3.22 8.60 -16.58
CA PRO A 575 3.62 9.19 -17.87
C PRO A 575 2.45 9.27 -18.87
N GLY A 576 1.39 8.50 -18.67
CA GLY A 576 0.19 8.51 -19.51
C GLY A 576 -0.74 9.68 -19.26
N THR A 577 -0.44 10.58 -18.32
CA THR A 577 -1.25 11.76 -18.05
C THR A 577 -0.46 12.92 -17.46
N ARG A 578 -1.02 14.12 -17.53
CA ARG A 578 -0.44 15.32 -16.91
C ARG A 578 -0.95 15.57 -15.49
N THR A 579 -2.03 14.89 -15.08
CA THR A 579 -2.57 15.04 -13.73
C THR A 579 -1.79 14.19 -12.74
N THR A 580 -1.53 14.76 -11.56
CA THR A 580 -0.97 14.05 -10.41
C THR A 580 -2.06 13.45 -9.51
N TRP A 581 -3.33 13.66 -9.86
CA TRP A 581 -4.50 13.20 -9.11
C TRP A 581 -5.05 11.87 -9.66
N ARG A 582 -5.53 10.98 -8.79
CA ARG A 582 -6.09 9.65 -9.15
C ARG A 582 -5.16 8.73 -9.97
N ILE A 583 -3.84 8.93 -9.88
CA ILE A 583 -2.85 8.02 -10.49
C ILE A 583 -2.52 6.81 -9.62
N GLY A 584 -2.85 6.87 -8.32
CA GLY A 584 -2.66 5.76 -7.38
C GLY A 584 -3.84 4.77 -7.28
N ASP A 585 -4.96 5.09 -7.93
CA ASP A 585 -6.18 4.28 -7.94
C ASP A 585 -6.33 3.59 -9.29
N GLY A 586 -6.14 2.28 -9.32
CA GLY A 586 -6.20 1.46 -10.53
C GLY A 586 -7.56 1.44 -11.21
N THR A 587 -8.63 1.88 -10.53
CA THR A 587 -9.99 1.91 -11.11
C THR A 587 -10.30 3.22 -11.84
N ALA A 588 -9.50 4.27 -11.59
CA ALA A 588 -9.85 5.63 -11.97
C ALA A 588 -9.90 5.90 -13.45
N ALA A 589 -8.96 5.35 -14.21
CA ALA A 589 -8.96 5.49 -15.66
C ALA A 589 -10.25 4.93 -16.29
N PHE A 590 -10.74 3.80 -15.78
CA PHE A 590 -11.89 3.12 -16.33
C PHE A 590 -13.21 3.83 -16.03
N TYR A 591 -13.46 4.22 -14.77
CA TYR A 591 -14.71 4.94 -14.47
C TYR A 591 -14.73 6.35 -15.08
N ASN A 592 -13.58 7.03 -15.20
CA ASN A 592 -13.53 8.32 -15.87
C ASN A 592 -13.81 8.20 -17.36
N TYR A 593 -13.34 7.13 -18.02
CA TYR A 593 -13.74 6.83 -19.40
C TYR A 593 -15.26 6.65 -19.52
N ILE A 594 -15.88 5.87 -18.63
CA ILE A 594 -17.34 5.68 -18.60
C ILE A 594 -18.08 7.01 -18.47
N TYR A 595 -17.72 7.83 -17.49
CA TYR A 595 -18.39 9.12 -17.28
C TYR A 595 -18.16 10.08 -18.45
N TYR A 596 -16.95 10.11 -19.01
CA TYR A 596 -16.66 10.97 -20.16
C TYR A 596 -17.50 10.59 -21.38
N MET A 597 -17.54 9.30 -21.74
CA MET A 597 -18.23 8.83 -22.96
C MET A 597 -19.76 8.93 -22.89
N ILE A 598 -20.34 8.88 -21.68
CA ILE A 598 -21.80 8.85 -21.48
C ILE A 598 -22.34 10.21 -21.03
N ALA A 599 -21.62 10.92 -20.15
CA ALA A 599 -22.06 12.18 -19.56
C ALA A 599 -21.25 13.40 -20.03
N GLY A 600 -20.12 13.24 -20.71
CA GLY A 600 -19.34 14.35 -21.27
C GLY A 600 -18.48 15.11 -20.26
N PHE A 601 -18.22 14.52 -19.10
CA PHE A 601 -17.32 15.04 -18.07
C PHE A 601 -16.75 13.92 -17.21
N THR A 602 -15.70 14.23 -16.44
CA THR A 602 -15.12 13.32 -15.45
C THR A 602 -15.03 13.98 -14.07
N GLU A 603 -14.40 13.29 -13.12
CA GLU A 603 -14.00 13.91 -11.86
C GLU A 603 -13.07 15.11 -12.04
N ASN A 604 -12.25 15.14 -13.11
CA ASN A 604 -11.35 16.26 -13.38
C ASN A 604 -12.13 17.55 -13.66
N ASP A 605 -13.22 17.49 -14.44
CA ASP A 605 -14.09 18.65 -14.69
C ASP A 605 -14.64 19.22 -13.37
N THR A 606 -14.95 18.34 -12.43
CA THR A 606 -15.49 18.75 -11.12
C THR A 606 -14.41 19.35 -10.23
N PHE A 607 -13.25 18.70 -10.16
CA PHE A 607 -12.09 19.16 -9.40
C PHE A 607 -11.62 20.55 -9.88
N ARG A 608 -11.43 20.72 -11.19
CA ARG A 608 -11.06 22.01 -11.79
C ARG A 608 -12.18 23.06 -11.62
N SER A 609 -13.45 22.66 -11.66
CA SER A 609 -14.56 23.58 -11.34
C SER A 609 -14.56 24.04 -9.88
N ASN A 610 -14.16 23.19 -8.93
CA ASN A 610 -13.98 23.56 -7.54
C ASN A 610 -12.81 24.55 -7.38
N GLN A 611 -11.67 24.32 -8.05
CA GLN A 611 -10.54 25.28 -8.03
C GLN A 611 -10.94 26.67 -8.56
N ILE A 612 -11.76 26.74 -9.62
CA ILE A 612 -12.27 28.03 -10.11
C ILE A 612 -13.11 28.72 -9.05
N ARG A 613 -13.96 27.97 -8.34
CA ARG A 613 -14.84 28.51 -7.31
C ARG A 613 -14.08 29.03 -6.09
N GLU A 614 -13.00 28.35 -5.70
CA GLU A 614 -12.08 28.81 -4.65
C GLU A 614 -11.18 29.97 -5.11
N GLY A 615 -11.08 30.21 -6.42
CA GLY A 615 -10.24 31.27 -7.00
C GLY A 615 -8.79 30.86 -7.27
N ASP A 616 -8.47 29.57 -7.18
CA ASP A 616 -7.13 29.03 -7.40
C ASP A 616 -6.76 28.88 -8.89
N MET A 617 -7.76 28.90 -9.78
CA MET A 617 -7.55 28.75 -11.22
C MET A 617 -8.56 29.55 -12.05
N GLY A 618 -8.09 30.18 -13.13
CA GLY A 618 -8.97 30.80 -14.13
C GLY A 618 -9.66 29.77 -15.04
N ARG A 619 -10.87 30.10 -15.50
CA ARG A 619 -11.70 29.22 -16.33
C ARG A 619 -11.01 28.75 -17.62
N GLU A 620 -10.32 29.64 -18.33
CA GLU A 620 -9.64 29.30 -19.59
C GLU A 620 -8.54 28.25 -19.37
N LYS A 621 -7.73 28.43 -18.32
CA LYS A 621 -6.71 27.47 -17.91
C LYS A 621 -7.33 26.12 -17.56
N ALA A 622 -8.44 26.13 -16.81
CA ALA A 622 -9.15 24.91 -16.44
C ALA A 622 -9.64 24.13 -17.67
N LEU A 623 -10.29 24.78 -18.64
CA LEU A 623 -10.72 24.13 -19.88
C LEU A 623 -9.56 23.47 -20.64
N LYS A 624 -8.42 24.18 -20.74
CA LYS A 624 -7.22 23.67 -21.42
C LYS A 624 -6.63 22.44 -20.71
N VAL A 625 -6.52 22.50 -19.38
CA VAL A 625 -5.95 21.43 -18.58
C VAL A 625 -6.87 20.22 -18.57
N THR A 626 -8.17 20.40 -18.30
CA THR A 626 -9.16 19.30 -18.28
C THR A 626 -9.22 18.54 -19.61
N LYS A 627 -9.04 19.22 -20.76
CA LYS A 627 -8.95 18.54 -22.07
C LYS A 627 -7.79 17.54 -22.15
N ALA A 628 -6.65 17.84 -21.53
CA ALA A 628 -5.51 16.92 -21.46
C ALA A 628 -5.74 15.83 -20.41
N GLU A 629 -6.30 16.17 -19.26
CA GLU A 629 -6.53 15.23 -18.15
C GLU A 629 -7.63 14.20 -18.42
N ASN A 630 -8.57 14.52 -19.31
CA ASN A 630 -9.65 13.62 -19.72
C ASN A 630 -9.25 12.67 -20.86
N GLN A 631 -8.00 12.73 -21.34
CA GLN A 631 -7.52 11.73 -22.30
C GLN A 631 -7.56 10.33 -21.66
N PRO A 632 -8.07 9.31 -22.38
CA PRO A 632 -8.10 7.95 -21.88
C PRO A 632 -6.68 7.46 -21.59
N ARG A 633 -6.47 7.02 -20.34
CA ARG A 633 -5.24 6.31 -19.96
C ARG A 633 -5.39 4.84 -20.36
N TRP A 634 -5.17 4.54 -21.64
CA TRP A 634 -5.43 3.22 -22.20
C TRP A 634 -4.71 2.09 -21.47
N ASP A 635 -3.43 2.28 -21.14
CA ASP A 635 -2.63 1.29 -20.41
C ASP A 635 -3.25 0.98 -19.04
N SER A 636 -3.70 2.01 -18.32
CA SER A 636 -4.38 1.85 -17.03
C SER A 636 -5.72 1.13 -17.17
N ILE A 637 -6.49 1.40 -18.23
CA ILE A 637 -7.76 0.73 -18.50
C ILE A 637 -7.54 -0.75 -18.84
N GLN A 638 -6.59 -1.05 -19.73
CA GLN A 638 -6.20 -2.41 -20.08
C GLN A 638 -5.71 -3.17 -18.85
N TRP A 639 -4.85 -2.55 -18.05
CA TRP A 639 -4.36 -3.13 -16.80
C TRP A 639 -5.51 -3.47 -15.84
N TYR A 640 -6.45 -2.54 -15.63
CA TYR A 640 -7.58 -2.76 -14.73
C TYR A 640 -8.45 -3.93 -15.20
N LEU A 641 -8.86 -3.93 -16.47
CA LEU A 641 -9.72 -4.98 -17.03
C LEU A 641 -9.01 -6.34 -17.02
N ARG A 642 -7.74 -6.39 -17.41
CA ARG A 642 -6.91 -7.61 -17.34
C ARG A 642 -6.79 -8.12 -15.91
N THR A 643 -6.57 -7.24 -14.94
CA THR A 643 -6.45 -7.56 -13.50
C THR A 643 -7.71 -8.23 -12.94
N ILE A 644 -8.90 -7.87 -13.44
CA ILE A 644 -10.17 -8.50 -13.08
C ILE A 644 -10.65 -9.54 -14.12
N GLY A 645 -9.81 -9.86 -15.11
CA GLY A 645 -10.02 -10.86 -16.15
C GLY A 645 -11.08 -10.51 -17.21
N ILE A 646 -11.47 -9.24 -17.36
CA ILE A 646 -12.48 -8.80 -18.32
C ILE A 646 -11.81 -8.45 -19.65
N ASP A 647 -12.44 -8.85 -20.76
CA ASP A 647 -11.97 -8.53 -22.10
C ASP A 647 -12.07 -7.02 -22.38
N PHE A 648 -10.95 -6.42 -22.78
CA PHE A 648 -10.86 -4.98 -23.05
C PHE A 648 -11.78 -4.57 -24.21
N GLY A 649 -11.73 -5.27 -25.34
CA GLY A 649 -12.47 -4.88 -26.55
C GLY A 649 -13.98 -4.93 -26.33
N ASN A 650 -14.49 -5.98 -25.68
CA ASN A 650 -15.90 -6.12 -25.34
C ASN A 650 -16.38 -5.01 -24.39
N ALA A 651 -15.61 -4.71 -23.34
CA ALA A 651 -15.96 -3.66 -22.38
C ALA A 651 -16.04 -2.28 -23.06
N ILE A 652 -15.04 -1.93 -23.88
CA ILE A 652 -15.01 -0.63 -24.59
C ILE A 652 -16.13 -0.54 -25.64
N ASN A 653 -16.37 -1.59 -26.42
CA ASN A 653 -17.50 -1.62 -27.37
C ASN A 653 -18.85 -1.43 -26.67
N THR A 654 -19.04 -2.11 -25.54
CA THR A 654 -20.27 -1.98 -24.75
C THR A 654 -20.45 -0.54 -24.26
N ILE A 655 -19.39 0.10 -23.73
CA ILE A 655 -19.44 1.49 -23.27
C ILE A 655 -19.78 2.44 -24.41
N ASN A 656 -19.14 2.26 -25.56
CA ASN A 656 -19.31 3.11 -26.73
C ASN A 656 -20.72 3.02 -27.35
N ALA A 657 -21.39 1.89 -27.18
CA ALA A 657 -22.76 1.66 -27.64
C ALA A 657 -23.84 2.24 -26.71
N ILE A 658 -23.48 2.76 -25.53
CA ILE A 658 -24.46 3.33 -24.59
C ILE A 658 -24.98 4.69 -25.09
N ASN A 659 -26.28 4.89 -24.97
CA ASN A 659 -26.91 6.18 -25.23
C ASN A 659 -26.35 7.27 -24.31
N GLN A 660 -25.98 8.39 -24.92
CA GLN A 660 -25.41 9.54 -24.24
C GLN A 660 -26.49 10.31 -23.46
N LEU A 661 -26.07 11.09 -22.47
CA LEU A 661 -26.94 12.09 -21.83
C LEU A 661 -27.02 13.41 -22.60
N TYR A 662 -26.37 13.48 -23.76
CA TYR A 662 -26.26 14.63 -24.62
C TYR A 662 -26.47 14.24 -26.09
N GLY A 663 -26.54 15.23 -26.98
CA GLY A 663 -26.72 14.99 -28.42
C GLY A 663 -28.16 14.75 -28.86
N ASN A 664 -29.15 14.98 -27.97
CA ASN A 664 -30.56 15.07 -28.32
C ASN A 664 -30.98 16.52 -28.57
#